data_AF-A0A367LET9-F1
#
_entry.id   AF-A0A367LET9-F1
#
_cell.length_a   1.000
_cell.length_b   1.000
_cell.length_c   1.000
_cell.angle_alpha   90.00
_cell.angle_beta   90.00
_cell.angle_gamma   90.00
#
_symmetry.space_group_name_H-M   'P 1'
#
loop_
_entity.id
_entity.type
_entity.pdbx_description
1 polymer ?
#
loop_
_entity_poly.entity_id
_entity_poly.type
_entity_poly.pdbx_seq_one_letter_code
_entity_poly.pdbx_strand_id
1 'polypeptide(L)'
;MTMITFHRQKEELNIGGGGEPWMRPNAATICPFTYEVGILGNGPRGASLNMNAILVALAEAGNLEAIQKRFQIRFTTFEKQPWRERAVGNAFSPRCHAVVNTPVVGPSDTWIPNLDRIGAEHGRIVRRATDLGSSLAEHVEQNWTGIMAEYERVNTAAAACLRFATRDDGTVDTSYPCVTRGTLGAVLQRQFDTVMEDGQRLVPCLSFSFYYETEVVSYDITTDRLKPSLIARDIKSGQVTEHVFDHVILAGGTVLQDPVSGHHLLERTYLGESNFDDIQRFYNRLGLLLPDGSLDPETRVLILGMGLSAMDKATVGSRSSGFATSSGTDPCGFVLDDDKAKDYANTFTHMSRSLCRFVAPRHVFSQEWLSPTYQPLSQLAVRAAFMDDSPSTLSRLLLVLYAASARALGTVPENNPLFLQTPLDFQRETLRENIQYLDSIIAKTPVHTWAGYLRSGMLSIIHGGGGGGIDVVREMTKGREGFMVSRSMASQYSKPGIESNADFFAAWERAVYPYVGASPVPVAHYFASMFGTGVSSHLKASLNDLEICPETNKVKCGGQLFDCVLGSRLIPMHLKNKACMSRLKESFPNKPALAKGRLYQTRDGQLCNATELGISGHGILGKDEAGRTMLQDANWLDTHSHASAVQTCPNIIKYIFTKAALSANGCSDAATEIHARYSKTLLSDCQYYKAANKLRDAHREFHETVAYCRFCVDFAEGDASRFAAAFDQIKSPVSRNMFVGLHGGSCGAKYVARLGGIPVFKPKRRQESIDILKPEA
;
A
#
# COMPACT_ATOMS: atom_id res chain seq x y z
N MET A 1 2.66 -15.23 35.64
CA MET A 1 2.91 -13.81 35.98
C MET A 1 4.38 -13.72 36.31
N THR A 2 5.22 -13.50 35.29
CA THR A 2 6.69 -13.55 35.39
C THR A 2 7.19 -12.30 34.69
N MET A 3 7.60 -11.31 35.48
CA MET A 3 8.28 -10.11 34.99
C MET A 3 9.72 -10.49 34.63
N ILE A 4 10.14 -10.18 33.41
CA ILE A 4 11.57 -10.15 33.05
C ILE A 4 11.96 -8.68 32.99
N THR A 5 12.76 -8.24 33.96
CA THR A 5 13.31 -6.89 34.07
C THR A 5 14.81 -6.96 33.76
N PHE A 6 15.30 -6.16 32.82
CA PHE A 6 16.75 -5.99 32.60
C PHE A 6 17.29 -4.96 33.59
N HIS A 7 18.19 -5.37 34.48
CA HIS A 7 18.67 -4.58 35.61
C HIS A 7 19.75 -3.55 35.25
N ARG A 8 19.57 -2.34 35.79
CA ARG A 8 20.61 -1.35 36.15
C ARG A 8 21.63 -1.96 37.13
N GLN A 9 22.92 -1.63 36.97
CA GLN A 9 23.90 -1.71 38.06
C GLN A 9 24.73 -0.44 38.16
N LYS A 10 24.96 0.02 39.39
CA LYS A 10 26.01 0.95 39.80
C LYS A 10 26.48 0.54 41.20
N GLU A 11 27.81 0.35 41.32
CA GLU A 11 28.73 0.48 42.49
C GLU A 11 28.34 -0.19 43.82
N GLU A 12 29.19 -0.74 44.67
CA GLU A 12 30.64 -1.02 44.78
C GLU A 12 30.76 -1.88 46.07
N LEU A 13 31.68 -2.84 46.14
CA LEU A 13 32.64 -2.97 47.26
C LEU A 13 33.59 -4.15 47.09
N ASN A 14 34.85 -3.82 47.39
CA ASN A 14 36.09 -4.57 47.32
C ASN A 14 36.20 -5.78 48.27
N ILE A 15 37.21 -6.60 47.93
CA ILE A 15 38.19 -7.41 48.71
C ILE A 15 38.23 -8.80 48.04
N GLY A 16 39.30 -9.35 47.49
CA GLY A 16 40.74 -9.05 47.47
C GLY A 16 41.49 -10.40 47.36
N GLY A 17 42.51 -10.51 46.50
CA GLY A 17 43.59 -11.49 46.67
C GLY A 17 44.00 -12.38 45.47
N GLY A 18 45.17 -12.06 44.87
CA GLY A 18 46.15 -12.96 44.22
C GLY A 18 45.84 -13.39 42.78
N GLY A 19 46.42 -12.82 41.71
CA GLY A 19 47.85 -12.85 41.30
C GLY A 19 48.01 -14.01 40.29
N GLU A 20 48.36 -13.86 39.01
CA GLU A 20 49.42 -13.09 38.33
C GLU A 20 49.25 -13.20 36.77
N PRO A 21 50.07 -12.58 35.88
CA PRO A 21 49.81 -11.28 35.26
C PRO A 21 49.69 -11.28 33.71
N TRP A 22 48.71 -10.58 33.16
CA TRP A 22 48.78 -10.02 31.80
C TRP A 22 48.32 -8.56 31.83
N MET A 23 49.26 -7.63 31.96
CA MET A 23 49.04 -6.23 31.61
C MET A 23 50.32 -5.62 31.05
N ARG A 24 50.22 -5.11 29.82
CA ARG A 24 50.53 -3.70 29.58
C ARG A 24 49.28 -3.02 29.01
N PRO A 25 48.78 -1.93 29.64
CA PRO A 25 47.63 -1.16 29.20
C PRO A 25 48.04 0.09 28.39
N ASN A 26 47.02 0.69 27.75
CA ASN A 26 46.87 2.10 27.31
C ASN A 26 46.58 2.27 25.82
N ALA A 27 45.36 1.92 25.42
CA ALA A 27 44.58 2.84 24.61
C ALA A 27 43.46 3.35 25.53
N ALA A 28 43.36 4.67 25.70
CA ALA A 28 42.23 5.28 26.36
C ALA A 28 40.95 4.62 25.87
N THR A 29 40.08 4.20 26.78
CA THR A 29 38.71 3.79 26.48
C THR A 29 38.01 5.01 25.88
N ILE A 30 38.20 5.23 24.58
CA ILE A 30 37.44 6.18 23.79
C ILE A 30 36.02 5.68 23.90
N CYS A 31 35.21 6.37 24.72
CA CYS A 31 33.78 6.11 24.74
C CYS A 31 33.31 6.29 23.29
N PRO A 32 32.83 5.22 22.63
CA PRO A 32 32.50 5.30 21.22
C PRO A 32 31.45 6.39 21.04
N PHE A 33 31.61 7.20 19.99
CA PHE A 33 30.58 8.17 19.60
C PHE A 33 29.25 7.41 19.44
N THR A 34 28.19 7.84 20.13
CA THR A 34 26.86 7.22 20.01
C THR A 34 25.99 8.09 19.12
N TYR A 35 25.51 7.51 18.03
CA TYR A 35 24.53 8.12 17.15
C TYR A 35 23.12 7.71 17.60
N GLU A 36 22.35 8.67 18.12
CA GLU A 36 21.02 8.44 18.69
C GLU A 36 19.94 8.55 17.60
N VAL A 37 19.16 7.48 17.40
CA VAL A 37 18.08 7.41 16.41
C VAL A 37 16.75 7.20 17.12
N GLY A 38 15.84 8.17 17.01
CA GLY A 38 14.48 8.06 17.50
C GLY A 38 13.55 7.47 16.44
N ILE A 39 12.72 6.50 16.80
CA ILE A 39 11.70 5.93 15.93
C ILE A 39 10.34 6.12 16.60
N LEU A 40 9.43 6.80 15.91
CA LEU A 40 8.02 6.81 16.26
C LEU A 40 7.34 5.62 15.59
N GLY A 41 6.77 4.70 16.37
CA GLY A 41 6.00 3.56 15.92
C GLY A 41 6.81 2.29 15.73
N ASN A 42 6.25 1.17 16.19
CA ASN A 42 6.75 -0.19 16.03
C ASN A 42 5.71 -1.10 15.35
N GLY A 43 4.90 -0.54 14.44
CA GLY A 43 4.13 -1.33 13.48
C GLY A 43 5.02 -2.02 12.43
N PRO A 44 4.47 -2.54 11.32
CA PRO A 44 5.23 -3.35 10.37
C PRO A 44 6.42 -2.61 9.76
N ARG A 45 6.32 -1.28 9.58
CA ARG A 45 7.42 -0.42 9.15
C ARG A 45 8.51 -0.27 10.21
N GLY A 46 8.12 0.03 11.45
CA GLY A 46 9.07 0.16 12.57
C GLY A 46 9.82 -1.15 12.83
N ALA A 47 9.11 -2.28 12.82
CA ALA A 47 9.72 -3.60 12.91
C ALA A 47 10.68 -3.87 11.74
N SER A 48 10.26 -3.57 10.51
CA SER A 48 11.13 -3.71 9.33
C SER A 48 12.40 -2.86 9.45
N LEU A 49 12.33 -1.62 9.95
CA LEU A 49 13.51 -0.77 10.16
C LEU A 49 14.50 -1.42 11.14
N ASN A 50 14.00 -1.88 12.28
CA ASN A 50 14.84 -2.49 13.32
C ASN A 50 15.49 -3.80 12.85
N MET A 51 14.73 -4.68 12.17
CA MET A 51 15.28 -5.92 11.60
C MET A 51 16.31 -5.63 10.50
N ASN A 52 16.04 -4.65 9.63
CA ASN A 52 16.97 -4.27 8.57
C ASN A 52 18.23 -3.57 9.10
N ALA A 53 18.18 -2.91 10.25
CA ALA A 53 19.37 -2.38 10.91
C ALA A 53 20.41 -3.47 11.18
N ILE A 54 19.96 -4.63 11.68
CA ILE A 54 20.83 -5.79 11.91
C ILE A 54 21.40 -6.32 10.59
N LEU A 55 20.54 -6.57 9.60
CA LEU A 55 20.99 -7.15 8.32
C LEU A 55 21.95 -6.23 7.56
N VAL A 56 21.68 -4.92 7.52
CA VAL A 56 22.57 -3.96 6.87
C VAL A 56 23.90 -3.85 7.61
N ALA A 57 23.91 -3.96 8.95
CA ALA A 57 25.15 -3.94 9.72
C ALA A 57 26.02 -5.17 9.44
N LEU A 58 25.40 -6.35 9.31
CA LEU A 58 26.09 -7.58 8.89
C LEU A 58 26.62 -7.45 7.45
N ALA A 59 25.80 -6.97 6.51
CA ALA A 59 26.18 -6.79 5.11
C ALA A 59 27.32 -5.77 4.91
N GLU A 60 27.40 -4.77 5.80
CA GLU A 60 28.39 -3.69 5.75
C GLU A 60 29.50 -3.85 6.81
N ALA A 61 29.63 -5.03 7.45
CA ALA A 61 30.53 -5.23 8.59
C ALA A 61 31.97 -4.77 8.30
N GLY A 62 32.55 -5.20 7.18
CA GLY A 62 33.91 -4.79 6.79
C GLY A 62 34.04 -3.27 6.52
N ASN A 63 32.99 -2.62 6.02
CA ASN A 63 32.98 -1.17 5.85
C ASN A 63 32.86 -0.44 7.19
N LEU A 64 32.09 -0.99 8.14
CA LEU A 64 31.96 -0.46 9.50
C LEU A 64 33.26 -0.60 10.30
N GLU A 65 33.95 -1.74 10.16
CA GLU A 65 35.25 -2.00 10.79
C GLU A 65 36.36 -1.08 10.28
N ALA A 66 36.31 -0.68 9.00
CA ALA A 66 37.29 0.20 8.38
C ALA A 66 37.21 1.66 8.85
N ILE A 67 36.20 2.04 9.64
CA ILE A 67 36.01 3.42 10.08
C ILE A 67 36.93 3.75 11.25
N GLN A 68 37.76 4.79 11.08
CA GLN A 68 38.83 5.17 12.00
C GLN A 68 38.37 5.43 13.45
N LYS A 69 37.16 5.99 13.63
CA LYS A 69 36.54 6.20 14.95
C LYS A 69 35.42 5.20 15.15
N ARG A 70 35.59 4.30 16.13
CA ARG A 70 34.52 3.39 16.54
C ARG A 70 33.31 4.19 17.03
N PHE A 71 32.13 3.82 16.57
CA PHE A 71 30.87 4.42 16.96
C PHE A 71 29.83 3.34 17.25
N GLN A 72 28.82 3.71 18.02
CA GLN A 72 27.63 2.91 18.26
C GLN A 72 26.42 3.64 17.69
N ILE A 73 25.38 2.88 17.34
CA ILE A 73 24.09 3.42 16.94
C ILE A 73 23.05 2.90 17.90
N ARG A 74 22.30 3.81 18.53
CA ARG A 74 21.22 3.46 19.44
C ARG A 74 19.88 3.80 18.79
N PHE A 75 19.06 2.78 18.61
CA PHE A 75 17.68 2.92 18.16
C PHE A 75 16.75 2.96 19.38
N THR A 76 16.03 4.07 19.54
CA THR A 76 15.00 4.22 20.57
C THR A 76 13.64 4.29 19.90
N THR A 77 12.81 3.27 20.08
CA THR A 77 11.49 3.15 19.47
C THR A 77 10.39 3.40 20.49
N PHE A 78 9.48 4.32 20.20
CA PHE A 78 8.27 4.59 21.00
C PHE A 78 7.04 4.01 20.30
N GLU A 79 6.27 3.18 21.00
CA GLU A 79 5.07 2.55 20.49
C GLU A 79 3.90 2.76 21.47
N LYS A 80 2.80 3.31 20.95
CA LYS A 80 1.59 3.54 21.75
C LYS A 80 0.87 2.23 22.07
N GLN A 81 1.00 1.22 21.21
CA GLN A 81 0.43 -0.09 21.42
C GLN A 81 1.17 -0.87 22.51
N PRO A 82 0.49 -1.80 23.21
CA PRO A 82 1.13 -2.63 24.20
C PRO A 82 2.14 -3.60 23.55
N TRP A 83 3.11 -4.07 24.34
CA TRP A 83 4.13 -5.06 23.93
C TRP A 83 3.55 -6.27 23.17
N ARG A 84 2.37 -6.75 23.58
CA ARG A 84 1.67 -7.88 22.95
C ARG A 84 1.24 -7.62 21.50
N GLU A 85 1.21 -6.36 21.07
CA GLU A 85 0.87 -5.90 19.71
C GLU A 85 2.06 -5.23 19.01
N ARG A 86 3.30 -5.56 19.41
CA ARG A 86 4.50 -5.13 18.70
C ARG A 86 4.53 -5.63 17.26
N ALA A 87 5.30 -4.95 16.40
CA ALA A 87 5.58 -5.27 15.00
C ALA A 87 4.41 -5.24 14.01
N VAL A 88 3.16 -5.24 14.47
CA VAL A 88 1.99 -5.52 13.62
C VAL A 88 1.13 -4.30 13.33
N GLY A 89 1.11 -3.33 14.26
CA GLY A 89 0.19 -2.21 14.22
C GLY A 89 -1.27 -2.65 14.12
N ASN A 90 -2.18 -1.73 13.80
CA ASN A 90 -3.61 -2.05 13.74
C ASN A 90 -3.96 -2.93 12.52
N ALA A 91 -3.24 -2.77 11.40
CA ALA A 91 -3.58 -3.43 10.13
C ALA A 91 -3.39 -4.95 10.20
N PHE A 92 -2.39 -5.42 10.93
CA PHE A 92 -2.06 -6.83 11.13
C PHE A 92 -2.22 -7.27 12.58
N SER A 93 -3.07 -6.57 13.36
CA SER A 93 -3.35 -6.97 14.74
C SER A 93 -3.67 -8.48 14.80
N PRO A 94 -3.07 -9.27 15.72
CA PRO A 94 -3.28 -10.71 15.81
C PRO A 94 -4.75 -11.12 15.97
N ARG A 95 -5.61 -10.17 16.34
CA ARG A 95 -7.05 -10.33 16.50
C ARG A 95 -7.83 -10.08 15.21
N CYS A 96 -7.21 -9.68 14.10
CA CYS A 96 -7.94 -9.35 12.88
C CYS A 96 -8.28 -10.61 12.07
N HIS A 97 -9.57 -10.85 11.83
CA HIS A 97 -10.10 -12.01 11.10
C HIS A 97 -10.36 -11.74 9.61
N ALA A 98 -10.03 -10.53 9.13
CA ALA A 98 -10.06 -10.23 7.70
C ALA A 98 -8.88 -10.87 6.98
N VAL A 99 -9.06 -11.22 5.70
CA VAL A 99 -8.03 -11.89 4.88
C VAL A 99 -6.92 -10.90 4.50
N VAL A 100 -5.67 -11.36 4.45
CA VAL A 100 -4.59 -10.57 3.83
C VAL A 100 -4.88 -10.42 2.35
N ASN A 101 -4.88 -9.20 1.83
CA ASN A 101 -5.26 -8.95 0.44
C ASN A 101 -4.08 -9.05 -0.53
N THR A 102 -2.87 -9.38 -0.09
CA THR A 102 -1.66 -9.43 -0.92
C THR A 102 -0.90 -10.74 -0.74
N PRO A 103 -0.06 -11.13 -1.72
CA PRO A 103 1.00 -12.10 -1.48
C PRO A 103 1.83 -11.70 -0.26
N VAL A 104 2.43 -12.70 0.39
CA VAL A 104 3.30 -12.50 1.54
C VAL A 104 4.72 -12.24 1.05
N VAL A 105 5.41 -11.32 1.71
CA VAL A 105 6.78 -10.93 1.37
C VAL A 105 7.72 -12.14 1.44
N GLY A 106 8.43 -12.40 0.33
CA GLY A 106 9.46 -13.42 0.22
C GLY A 106 10.87 -12.83 0.10
N PRO A 107 11.89 -13.71 -0.06
CA PRO A 107 13.29 -13.29 -0.09
C PRO A 107 13.62 -12.37 -1.27
N SER A 108 12.96 -12.56 -2.43
CA SER A 108 13.15 -11.72 -3.62
C SER A 108 12.61 -10.30 -3.48
N ASP A 109 11.76 -10.04 -2.49
CA ASP A 109 11.17 -8.72 -2.26
C ASP A 109 12.08 -7.79 -1.43
N THR A 110 13.05 -8.36 -0.72
CA THR A 110 13.98 -7.62 0.14
C THR A 110 15.30 -7.44 -0.58
N TRP A 111 15.59 -6.20 -0.99
CA TRP A 111 16.86 -5.87 -1.63
C TRP A 111 17.78 -5.11 -0.67
N ILE A 112 18.75 -5.82 -0.11
CA ILE A 112 19.80 -5.26 0.74
C ILE A 112 21.12 -5.29 -0.05
N PRO A 113 21.74 -4.14 -0.36
CA PRO A 113 23.06 -4.12 -0.98
C PRO A 113 24.07 -4.90 -0.14
N ASN A 114 24.96 -5.65 -0.80
CA ASN A 114 26.00 -6.46 -0.15
C ASN A 114 25.47 -7.60 0.73
N LEU A 115 24.19 -8.01 0.60
CA LEU A 115 23.66 -9.15 1.34
C LEU A 115 24.45 -10.44 1.07
N ASP A 116 25.00 -10.58 -0.14
CA ASP A 116 25.88 -11.65 -0.58
C ASP A 116 27.22 -11.71 0.18
N ARG A 117 27.59 -10.64 0.89
CA ARG A 117 28.81 -10.58 1.72
C ARG A 117 28.63 -11.13 3.13
N ILE A 118 27.39 -11.40 3.54
CA ILE A 118 27.12 -11.97 4.86
C ILE A 118 27.58 -13.44 4.87
N GLY A 119 28.41 -13.80 5.85
CA GLY A 119 28.91 -15.17 6.02
C GLY A 119 27.78 -16.19 6.20
N ALA A 120 28.00 -17.43 5.72
CA ALA A 120 27.02 -18.50 5.75
C ALA A 120 26.57 -18.88 7.18
N GLU A 121 27.43 -18.64 8.18
CA GLU A 121 27.13 -18.78 9.61
C GLU A 121 25.96 -17.90 10.08
N HIS A 122 25.65 -16.81 9.37
CA HIS A 122 24.52 -15.94 9.64
C HIS A 122 23.31 -16.23 8.71
N GLY A 123 23.36 -17.28 7.89
CA GLY A 123 22.29 -17.61 6.94
C GLY A 123 20.91 -17.78 7.60
N ARG A 124 20.85 -18.24 8.85
CA ARG A 124 19.60 -18.39 9.60
C ARG A 124 18.91 -17.05 9.89
N ILE A 125 19.66 -16.04 10.37
CA ILE A 125 19.08 -14.72 10.66
C ILE A 125 18.71 -13.99 9.37
N VAL A 126 19.51 -14.16 8.31
CA VAL A 126 19.19 -13.63 6.97
C VAL A 126 17.86 -14.19 6.48
N ARG A 127 17.71 -15.52 6.41
CA ARG A 127 16.46 -16.18 5.98
C ARG A 127 15.28 -15.71 6.81
N ARG A 128 15.42 -15.70 8.15
CA ARG A 128 14.35 -15.27 9.06
C ARG A 128 13.90 -13.83 8.79
N ALA A 129 14.81 -12.90 8.56
CA ALA A 129 14.48 -11.50 8.40
C ALA A 129 13.98 -11.16 6.97
N THR A 130 14.34 -11.95 5.95
CA THR A 130 13.98 -11.67 4.54
C THR A 130 12.83 -12.52 4.01
N ASP A 131 12.48 -13.64 4.67
CA ASP A 131 11.53 -14.63 4.15
C ASP A 131 10.35 -14.88 5.11
N LEU A 132 9.42 -13.92 5.14
CA LEU A 132 8.18 -14.03 5.92
C LEU A 132 7.24 -15.08 5.31
N GLY A 133 7.24 -15.24 3.98
CA GLY A 133 6.46 -16.23 3.24
C GLY A 133 6.73 -17.65 3.72
N SER A 134 7.99 -18.09 3.71
CA SER A 134 8.34 -19.43 4.21
C SER A 134 7.99 -19.61 5.68
N SER A 135 8.25 -18.60 6.52
CA SER A 135 7.93 -18.65 7.95
C SER A 135 6.42 -18.80 8.20
N LEU A 136 5.60 -18.18 7.35
CA LEU A 136 4.15 -18.33 7.38
C LEU A 136 3.71 -19.72 6.91
N ALA A 137 4.25 -20.20 5.78
CA ALA A 137 3.92 -21.52 5.24
C ALA A 137 4.19 -22.60 6.29
N GLU A 138 5.39 -22.61 6.87
CA GLU A 138 5.79 -23.54 7.94
C GLU A 138 4.82 -23.47 9.14
N HIS A 139 4.41 -22.26 9.56
CA HIS A 139 3.46 -22.11 10.66
C HIS A 139 2.07 -22.67 10.31
N VAL A 140 1.57 -22.38 9.10
CA VAL A 140 0.24 -22.80 8.67
C VAL A 140 0.19 -24.32 8.50
N GLU A 141 1.18 -24.91 7.83
CA GLU A 141 1.27 -26.36 7.58
C GLU A 141 1.28 -27.14 8.91
N GLN A 142 2.05 -26.69 9.90
CA GLN A 142 2.12 -27.32 11.22
C GLN A 142 0.83 -27.18 12.05
N ASN A 143 -0.01 -26.19 11.76
CA ASN A 143 -1.18 -25.84 12.56
C ASN A 143 -2.48 -25.87 11.75
N TRP A 144 -2.46 -26.56 10.61
CA TRP A 144 -3.47 -26.46 9.56
C TRP A 144 -4.90 -26.66 10.07
N THR A 145 -5.14 -27.78 10.76
CA THR A 145 -6.45 -28.15 11.29
C THR A 145 -7.01 -27.09 12.24
N GLY A 146 -6.18 -26.55 13.14
CA GLY A 146 -6.61 -25.53 14.09
C GLY A 146 -6.91 -24.19 13.43
N ILE A 147 -6.06 -23.77 12.48
CA ILE A 147 -6.26 -22.53 11.72
C ILE A 147 -7.51 -22.63 10.85
N MET A 148 -7.72 -23.75 10.16
CA MET A 148 -8.90 -23.96 9.32
C MET A 148 -10.18 -23.93 10.16
N ALA A 149 -10.23 -24.66 11.28
CA ALA A 149 -11.39 -24.67 12.16
C ALA A 149 -11.73 -23.27 12.68
N GLU A 150 -10.72 -22.47 13.04
CA GLU A 150 -10.92 -21.08 13.43
C GLU A 150 -11.46 -20.24 12.27
N TYR A 151 -10.92 -20.38 11.06
CA TYR A 151 -11.39 -19.62 9.90
C TYR A 151 -12.83 -19.96 9.53
N GLU A 152 -13.21 -21.24 9.57
CA GLU A 152 -14.60 -21.67 9.35
C GLU A 152 -15.56 -21.06 10.38
N ARG A 153 -15.10 -20.84 11.62
CA ARG A 153 -15.85 -20.17 12.67
C ARG A 153 -15.97 -18.66 12.42
N VAL A 154 -14.88 -17.98 12.08
CA VAL A 154 -14.84 -16.50 12.12
C VAL A 154 -14.97 -15.82 10.76
N ASN A 155 -14.63 -16.49 9.67
CA ASN A 155 -14.65 -15.94 8.32
C ASN A 155 -14.58 -17.04 7.24
N THR A 156 -15.73 -17.44 6.71
CA THR A 156 -15.85 -18.46 5.66
C THR A 156 -14.99 -18.15 4.42
N ALA A 157 -14.87 -16.87 4.02
CA ALA A 157 -14.02 -16.49 2.90
C ALA A 157 -12.53 -16.65 3.20
N ALA A 158 -12.10 -16.52 4.47
CA ALA A 158 -10.73 -16.82 4.88
C ALA A 158 -10.44 -18.32 4.78
N ALA A 159 -11.37 -19.18 5.20
CA ALA A 159 -11.25 -20.63 5.05
C ALA A 159 -11.10 -21.02 3.57
N ALA A 160 -11.92 -20.43 2.69
CA ALA A 160 -11.83 -20.64 1.25
C ALA A 160 -10.49 -20.18 0.65
N CYS A 161 -10.02 -18.98 0.99
CA CYS A 161 -8.70 -18.49 0.58
C CYS A 161 -7.57 -19.43 1.00
N LEU A 162 -7.66 -19.94 2.22
CA LEU A 162 -6.67 -20.82 2.79
C LEU A 162 -6.67 -22.18 2.06
N ARG A 163 -7.83 -22.78 1.79
CA ARG A 163 -7.94 -24.01 0.97
C ARG A 163 -7.41 -23.81 -0.45
N PHE A 164 -7.76 -22.69 -1.07
CA PHE A 164 -7.31 -22.37 -2.43
C PHE A 164 -5.78 -22.29 -2.54
N ALA A 165 -5.10 -21.84 -1.49
CA ALA A 165 -3.64 -21.73 -1.45
C ALA A 165 -2.93 -23.04 -1.02
N THR A 166 -3.66 -24.03 -0.51
CA THR A 166 -3.09 -25.31 -0.07
C THR A 166 -3.06 -26.29 -1.24
N ARG A 167 -1.88 -26.84 -1.53
CA ARG A 167 -1.67 -27.82 -2.60
C ARG A 167 -2.08 -29.22 -2.15
N ASP A 168 -2.20 -30.14 -3.12
CA ASP A 168 -2.55 -31.54 -2.87
C ASP A 168 -1.57 -32.26 -1.94
N ASP A 169 -0.31 -31.82 -1.89
CA ASP A 169 0.73 -32.36 -1.00
C ASP A 169 0.69 -31.76 0.43
N GLY A 170 -0.27 -30.88 0.71
CA GLY A 170 -0.43 -30.19 1.99
C GLY A 170 0.42 -28.94 2.16
N THR A 171 1.28 -28.59 1.20
CA THR A 171 2.09 -27.36 1.25
C THR A 171 1.26 -26.12 0.94
N VAL A 172 1.65 -24.98 1.51
CA VAL A 172 0.92 -23.70 1.35
C VAL A 172 1.65 -22.76 0.41
N ASP A 173 0.96 -22.28 -0.63
CA ASP A 173 1.50 -21.30 -1.58
C ASP A 173 1.23 -19.86 -1.12
N THR A 174 2.23 -19.25 -0.50
CA THR A 174 2.14 -17.87 0.02
C THR A 174 2.25 -16.79 -1.05
N SER A 175 2.37 -17.16 -2.33
CA SER A 175 2.18 -16.22 -3.44
C SER A 175 0.70 -15.83 -3.59
N TYR A 176 -0.21 -16.59 -2.99
CA TYR A 176 -1.63 -16.27 -2.89
C TYR A 176 -2.00 -15.67 -1.53
N PRO A 177 -3.07 -14.84 -1.48
CA PRO A 177 -3.80 -14.53 -0.26
C PRO A 177 -4.29 -15.81 0.44
N CYS A 178 -3.56 -16.26 1.47
CA CYS A 178 -3.82 -17.54 2.12
C CYS A 178 -4.36 -17.41 3.56
N VAL A 179 -4.07 -16.33 4.28
CA VAL A 179 -4.35 -16.25 5.73
C VAL A 179 -5.10 -14.98 6.14
N THR A 180 -5.63 -14.95 7.36
CA THR A 180 -6.10 -13.71 7.97
C THR A 180 -4.93 -12.78 8.30
N ARG A 181 -5.21 -11.48 8.39
CA ARG A 181 -4.26 -10.45 8.81
C ARG A 181 -3.74 -10.71 10.24
N GLY A 182 -4.55 -11.34 11.09
CA GLY A 182 -4.14 -11.75 12.44
C GLY A 182 -3.12 -12.88 12.46
N THR A 183 -3.33 -13.93 11.65
CA THR A 183 -2.35 -15.04 11.53
C THR A 183 -1.02 -14.54 10.99
N LEU A 184 -1.04 -13.71 9.94
CA LEU A 184 0.18 -13.07 9.42
C LEU A 184 0.86 -12.19 10.48
N GLY A 185 0.08 -11.42 11.24
CA GLY A 185 0.57 -10.61 12.36
C GLY A 185 1.27 -11.45 13.43
N ALA A 186 0.70 -12.58 13.83
CA ALA A 186 1.31 -13.48 14.81
C ALA A 186 2.64 -14.09 14.34
N VAL A 187 2.79 -14.33 13.03
CA VAL A 187 4.07 -14.78 12.45
C VAL A 187 5.07 -13.63 12.37
N LEU A 188 4.64 -12.43 11.97
CA LEU A 188 5.48 -11.23 11.93
C LEU A 188 6.03 -10.87 13.32
N GLN A 189 5.24 -11.05 14.38
CA GLN A 189 5.72 -10.87 15.77
C GLN A 189 6.84 -11.85 16.11
N ARG A 190 6.64 -13.13 15.83
CA ARG A 190 7.65 -14.17 16.06
C ARG A 190 8.91 -13.92 15.26
N GLN A 191 8.77 -13.51 14.01
CA GLN A 191 9.88 -13.11 13.15
C GLN A 191 10.67 -11.95 13.79
N PHE A 192 9.98 -10.88 14.18
CA PHE A 192 10.59 -9.73 14.82
C PHE A 192 11.36 -10.11 16.09
N ASP A 193 10.73 -10.83 17.02
CA ASP A 193 11.39 -11.23 18.28
C ASP A 193 12.67 -11.99 18.04
N THR A 194 12.59 -12.98 17.15
CA THR A 194 13.69 -13.88 16.87
C THR A 194 14.85 -13.13 16.22
N VAL A 195 14.57 -12.25 15.26
CA VAL A 195 15.61 -11.44 14.60
C VAL A 195 16.24 -10.45 15.59
N MET A 196 15.44 -9.82 16.46
CA MET A 196 15.97 -8.89 17.45
C MET A 196 16.84 -9.61 18.51
N GLU A 197 16.41 -10.78 18.99
CA GLU A 197 17.16 -11.58 19.96
C GLU A 197 18.48 -12.10 19.37
N ASP A 198 18.43 -12.72 18.19
CA ASP A 198 19.62 -13.26 17.51
C ASP A 198 20.56 -12.11 17.11
N GLY A 199 20.01 -11.01 16.58
CA GLY A 199 20.77 -9.91 16.01
C GLY A 199 21.57 -9.09 17.02
N GLN A 200 21.02 -8.83 18.22
CA GLN A 200 21.72 -8.06 19.25
C GLN A 200 23.07 -8.67 19.65
N ARG A 201 23.21 -10.00 19.55
CA ARG A 201 24.48 -10.70 19.83
C ARG A 201 25.49 -10.59 18.69
N LEU A 202 25.01 -10.46 17.46
CA LEU A 202 25.83 -10.50 16.25
C LEU A 202 26.36 -9.13 15.83
N VAL A 203 25.67 -8.04 16.16
CA VAL A 203 26.04 -6.67 15.78
C VAL A 203 26.19 -5.76 16.99
N PRO A 204 27.28 -5.87 17.78
CA PRO A 204 27.44 -5.16 19.05
C PRO A 204 27.58 -3.64 18.92
N CYS A 205 27.77 -3.11 17.71
CA CYS A 205 27.74 -1.68 17.45
C CYS A 205 26.31 -1.10 17.43
N LEU A 206 25.27 -1.95 17.42
CA LEU A 206 23.87 -1.53 17.49
C LEU A 206 23.28 -1.80 18.88
N SER A 207 22.44 -0.89 19.36
CA SER A 207 21.62 -1.10 20.55
C SER A 207 20.18 -0.69 20.27
N PHE A 208 19.21 -1.42 20.84
CA PHE A 208 17.79 -1.20 20.61
C PHE A 208 17.07 -1.03 21.95
N SER A 209 16.26 0.02 22.07
CA SER A 209 15.42 0.31 23.23
C SER A 209 13.98 0.50 22.77
N PHE A 210 13.04 -0.24 23.36
CA PHE A 210 11.63 -0.18 23.01
C PHE A 210 10.80 0.30 24.21
N TYR A 211 10.04 1.37 24.00
CA TYR A 211 9.10 1.93 24.96
C TYR A 211 7.68 1.70 24.46
N TYR A 212 7.03 0.67 24.99
CA TYR A 212 5.63 0.33 24.68
C TYR A 212 4.68 1.10 25.60
N GLU A 213 3.42 1.20 25.19
CA GLU A 213 2.43 2.04 25.88
C GLU A 213 2.93 3.48 26.08
N THR A 214 3.72 3.98 25.12
CA THR A 214 4.31 5.32 25.12
C THR A 214 3.98 6.01 23.80
N GLU A 215 3.21 7.08 23.88
CA GLU A 215 2.74 7.83 22.71
C GLU A 215 3.63 9.05 22.45
N VAL A 216 4.15 9.19 21.22
CA VAL A 216 4.75 10.46 20.81
C VAL A 216 3.62 11.43 20.49
N VAL A 217 3.43 12.42 21.36
CA VAL A 217 2.35 13.41 21.27
C VAL A 217 2.75 14.63 20.42
N SER A 218 4.05 14.88 20.27
CA SER A 218 4.60 15.92 19.44
C SER A 218 6.06 15.60 19.09
N TYR A 219 6.61 16.29 18.10
CA TYR A 219 8.02 16.24 17.74
C TYR A 219 8.48 17.64 17.32
N ASP A 220 9.72 18.01 17.63
CA ASP A 220 10.35 19.22 17.13
C ASP A 220 11.51 18.85 16.20
N ILE A 221 11.37 19.17 14.92
CA ILE A 221 12.39 18.93 13.90
C ILE A 221 12.96 20.24 13.33
N THR A 222 12.62 21.36 13.97
CA THR A 222 12.81 22.71 13.42
C THR A 222 13.66 23.63 14.29
N THR A 223 13.62 23.48 15.62
CA THR A 223 14.45 24.31 16.52
C THR A 223 15.93 24.00 16.34
N ASP A 224 16.29 22.72 16.25
CA ASP A 224 17.59 22.27 15.76
C ASP A 224 17.34 21.18 14.70
N ARG A 225 17.56 21.52 13.43
CA ARG A 225 17.34 20.59 12.31
C ARG A 225 18.28 19.38 12.35
N LEU A 226 19.43 19.49 13.03
CA LEU A 226 20.42 18.43 13.15
C LEU A 226 20.18 17.56 14.39
N LYS A 227 19.51 18.13 15.41
CA LYS A 227 19.14 17.46 16.66
C LYS A 227 17.62 17.51 16.92
N PRO A 228 16.82 16.82 16.09
CA PRO A 228 15.37 16.75 16.30
C PRO A 228 15.01 16.07 17.62
N SER A 229 13.87 16.44 18.20
CA SER A 229 13.33 15.84 19.41
C SER A 229 11.94 15.21 19.22
N LEU A 230 11.67 14.17 20.03
CA LEU A 230 10.35 13.56 20.18
C LEU A 230 9.85 13.84 21.60
N ILE A 231 8.61 14.30 21.72
CA ILE A 231 7.92 14.51 22.99
C ILE A 231 7.01 13.29 23.21
N ALA A 232 7.42 12.43 24.13
CA ALA A 232 6.79 11.16 24.43
C ALA A 232 5.98 11.25 25.73
N ARG A 233 4.79 10.65 25.74
CA ARG A 233 3.91 10.53 26.90
C ARG A 233 3.71 9.06 27.24
N ASP A 234 4.08 8.67 28.45
CA ASP A 234 3.72 7.36 28.98
C ASP A 234 2.20 7.29 29.20
N ILE A 235 1.53 6.29 28.62
CA ILE A 235 0.06 6.22 28.59
C ILE A 235 -0.51 5.96 29.98
N LYS A 236 0.22 5.26 30.86
CA LYS A 236 -0.25 4.86 32.19
C LYS A 236 -0.11 5.98 33.22
N SER A 237 1.06 6.59 33.27
CA SER A 237 1.40 7.66 34.22
C SER A 237 1.02 9.05 33.72
N GLY A 238 0.86 9.22 32.40
CA GLY A 238 0.68 10.52 31.77
C GLY A 238 1.95 11.38 31.74
N GLN A 239 3.09 10.87 32.22
CA GLN A 239 4.34 11.62 32.26
C GLN A 239 4.81 11.94 30.84
N VAL A 240 5.13 13.22 30.59
CA VAL A 240 5.65 13.71 29.32
C VAL A 240 7.16 13.96 29.43
N THR A 241 7.94 13.43 28.50
CA THR A 241 9.39 13.57 28.43
C THR A 241 9.82 13.94 27.01
N GLU A 242 10.76 14.87 26.89
CA GLU A 242 11.42 15.20 25.63
C GLU A 242 12.69 14.38 25.44
N HIS A 243 12.86 13.81 24.25
CA HIS A 243 14.04 13.03 23.87
C HIS A 243 14.66 13.63 22.60
N VAL A 244 15.94 14.02 22.68
CA VAL A 244 16.70 14.61 21.56
C VAL A 244 17.53 13.54 20.87
N PHE A 245 17.52 13.53 19.54
CA PHE A 245 18.17 12.51 18.71
C PHE A 245 19.07 13.14 17.63
N ASP A 246 20.02 12.37 17.10
CA ASP A 246 20.75 12.73 15.87
C ASP A 246 19.90 12.54 14.61
N HIS A 247 18.89 11.68 14.68
CA HIS A 247 17.93 11.46 13.61
C HIS A 247 16.61 10.94 14.16
N VAL A 248 15.48 11.35 13.58
CA VAL A 248 14.17 10.78 13.88
C VAL A 248 13.54 10.15 12.64
N ILE A 249 12.88 9.01 12.82
CA ILE A 249 12.09 8.34 11.78
C ILE A 249 10.63 8.32 12.24
N LEU A 250 9.77 8.94 11.45
CA LEU A 250 8.34 9.01 11.72
C LEU A 250 7.64 7.83 11.04
N ALA A 251 7.56 6.69 11.75
CA ALA A 251 6.95 5.44 11.28
C ALA A 251 5.66 5.10 12.04
N GLY A 252 4.97 6.11 12.60
CA GLY A 252 3.79 5.96 13.47
C GLY A 252 2.54 5.40 12.77
N GLY A 253 2.64 5.12 11.48
CA GLY A 253 1.54 4.64 10.66
C GLY A 253 0.48 5.71 10.43
N THR A 254 -0.76 5.25 10.28
CA THR A 254 -1.90 6.08 9.89
C THR A 254 -2.57 6.69 11.10
N VAL A 255 -2.55 8.02 11.19
CA VAL A 255 -3.48 8.72 12.09
C VAL A 255 -4.88 8.48 11.55
N LEU A 256 -5.76 7.98 12.40
CA LEU A 256 -7.12 7.62 12.04
C LEU A 256 -8.07 8.45 12.89
N GLN A 257 -9.11 9.01 12.27
CA GLN A 257 -10.18 9.72 12.96
C GLN A 257 -11.48 8.92 12.90
N ASP A 258 -12.34 9.10 13.89
CA ASP A 258 -13.65 8.50 13.86
C ASP A 258 -14.48 9.12 12.71
N PRO A 259 -15.23 8.30 11.94
CA PRO A 259 -16.00 8.76 10.78
C PRO A 259 -17.27 9.51 11.17
N VAL A 260 -17.68 9.42 12.43
CA VAL A 260 -18.93 9.95 12.98
C VAL A 260 -18.64 10.74 14.25
N SER A 261 -19.48 11.72 14.55
CA SER A 261 -19.43 12.52 15.78
C SER A 261 -20.69 12.33 16.62
N GLY A 262 -20.60 12.57 17.92
CA GLY A 262 -21.70 12.44 18.87
C GLY A 262 -21.72 11.12 19.63
N HIS A 263 -21.93 11.21 20.94
CA HIS A 263 -21.84 10.07 21.87
C HIS A 263 -22.77 8.91 21.48
N HIS A 264 -24.06 9.20 21.26
CA HIS A 264 -25.06 8.16 20.95
C HIS A 264 -24.82 7.47 19.60
N LEU A 265 -24.34 8.21 18.60
CA LEU A 265 -23.98 7.61 17.30
C LEU A 265 -22.75 6.71 17.43
N LEU A 266 -21.75 7.12 18.22
CA LEU A 266 -20.57 6.31 18.51
C LEU A 266 -20.94 5.01 19.27
N GLU A 267 -21.88 5.04 20.22
CA GLU A 267 -22.35 3.85 20.94
C GLU A 267 -22.99 2.80 20.01
N ARG A 268 -23.61 3.26 18.92
CA ARG A 268 -24.24 2.45 17.87
C ARG A 268 -23.30 2.14 16.69
N THR A 269 -22.03 2.52 16.76
CA THR A 269 -21.06 2.35 15.66
C THR A 269 -19.85 1.54 16.09
N TYR A 270 -19.61 0.40 15.46
CA TYR A 270 -18.40 -0.39 15.66
C TYR A 270 -17.27 0.07 14.73
N LEU A 271 -16.20 0.62 15.32
CA LEU A 271 -15.03 1.16 14.61
C LEU A 271 -13.73 0.37 14.83
N GLY A 272 -13.78 -0.75 15.57
CA GLY A 272 -12.62 -1.59 15.88
C GLY A 272 -12.06 -2.34 14.66
N GLU A 273 -11.18 -3.31 14.86
CA GLU A 273 -10.71 -4.20 13.79
C GLU A 273 -11.86 -5.08 13.23
N SER A 274 -11.70 -5.67 12.06
CA SER A 274 -12.62 -6.73 11.60
C SER A 274 -12.33 -8.02 12.37
N ASN A 275 -12.91 -8.13 13.56
CA ASN A 275 -12.82 -9.27 14.46
C ASN A 275 -14.25 -9.77 14.75
N PHE A 276 -14.46 -11.06 14.52
CA PHE A 276 -15.78 -11.69 14.67
C PHE A 276 -16.30 -11.61 16.10
N ASP A 277 -15.48 -11.96 17.09
CA ASP A 277 -15.89 -12.00 18.50
C ASP A 277 -16.22 -10.60 19.04
N ASP A 278 -15.53 -9.56 18.57
CA ASP A 278 -15.78 -8.16 18.92
C ASP A 278 -17.08 -7.66 18.29
N ILE A 279 -17.34 -8.03 17.03
CA ILE A 279 -18.59 -7.70 16.33
C ILE A 279 -19.76 -8.45 16.96
N GLN A 280 -19.61 -9.73 17.32
CA GLN A 280 -20.64 -10.52 17.99
C GLN A 280 -20.96 -9.92 19.37
N ARG A 281 -19.95 -9.53 20.17
CA ARG A 281 -20.17 -8.83 21.44
C ARG A 281 -20.86 -7.48 21.24
N PHE A 282 -20.53 -6.76 20.18
CA PHE A 282 -21.18 -5.51 19.81
C PHE A 282 -22.67 -5.72 19.47
N TYR A 283 -23.01 -6.72 18.66
CA TYR A 283 -24.40 -7.08 18.38
C TYR A 283 -25.16 -7.52 19.63
N ASN A 284 -24.55 -8.36 20.47
CA ASN A 284 -25.15 -8.81 21.72
C ASN A 284 -25.47 -7.66 22.67
N ARG A 285 -24.54 -6.70 22.82
CA ARG A 285 -24.74 -5.50 23.64
C ARG A 285 -25.95 -4.68 23.17
N LEU A 286 -26.20 -4.65 21.86
CA LEU A 286 -27.32 -3.95 21.27
C LEU A 286 -28.62 -4.79 21.21
N GLY A 287 -28.60 -6.03 21.70
CA GLY A 287 -29.75 -6.94 21.69
C GLY A 287 -30.12 -7.43 20.30
N LEU A 288 -29.16 -7.53 19.37
CA LEU A 288 -29.39 -7.88 17.96
C LEU A 288 -29.19 -9.37 17.66
N LEU A 289 -28.93 -10.20 18.68
CA LEU A 289 -28.71 -11.63 18.52
C LEU A 289 -29.91 -12.43 19.03
N LEU A 290 -30.21 -13.52 18.34
CA LEU A 290 -31.13 -14.56 18.79
C LEU A 290 -30.52 -15.39 19.93
N PRO A 291 -31.31 -16.20 20.67
CA PRO A 291 -30.81 -16.99 21.79
C PRO A 291 -29.71 -18.01 21.43
N ASP A 292 -29.66 -18.45 20.17
CA ASP A 292 -28.61 -19.34 19.64
C ASP A 292 -27.32 -18.60 19.24
N GLY A 293 -27.29 -17.27 19.40
CA GLY A 293 -26.17 -16.40 19.08
C GLY A 293 -26.09 -15.98 17.62
N SER A 294 -27.05 -16.37 16.77
CA SER A 294 -27.17 -15.87 15.40
C SER A 294 -27.69 -14.44 15.37
N LEU A 295 -27.41 -13.71 14.28
CA LEU A 295 -27.95 -12.36 14.11
C LEU A 295 -29.46 -12.44 13.86
N ASP A 296 -30.26 -11.58 14.50
CA ASP A 296 -31.68 -11.50 14.19
C ASP A 296 -31.88 -11.06 12.71
N PRO A 297 -32.58 -11.85 11.87
CA PRO A 297 -32.82 -11.51 10.46
C PRO A 297 -33.49 -10.14 10.23
N GLU A 298 -34.26 -9.64 11.22
CA GLU A 298 -34.90 -8.32 11.15
C GLU A 298 -33.93 -7.16 11.40
N THR A 299 -32.71 -7.45 11.87
CA THR A 299 -31.68 -6.44 12.10
C THR A 299 -31.31 -5.74 10.80
N ARG A 300 -31.14 -4.42 10.87
CA ARG A 300 -30.64 -3.58 9.77
C ARG A 300 -29.28 -3.01 10.13
N VAL A 301 -28.23 -3.45 9.43
CA VAL A 301 -26.84 -3.08 9.65
C VAL A 301 -26.38 -2.15 8.52
N LEU A 302 -25.93 -0.95 8.87
CA LEU A 302 -25.30 -0.03 7.92
C LEU A 302 -23.79 -0.27 7.87
N ILE A 303 -23.24 -0.51 6.69
CA ILE A 303 -21.80 -0.67 6.47
C ILE A 303 -21.23 0.57 5.79
N LEU A 304 -20.21 1.18 6.37
CA LEU A 304 -19.61 2.41 5.82
C LEU A 304 -18.62 2.08 4.69
N GLY A 305 -19.01 2.37 3.45
CA GLY A 305 -18.19 2.28 2.25
C GLY A 305 -18.43 1.03 1.40
N MET A 306 -17.65 0.96 0.31
CA MET A 306 -17.63 -0.14 -0.68
C MET A 306 -16.20 -0.63 -0.99
N GLY A 307 -15.21 -0.13 -0.25
CA GLY A 307 -13.80 -0.51 -0.41
C GLY A 307 -13.44 -1.78 0.36
N LEU A 308 -12.15 -2.17 0.33
CA LEU A 308 -11.64 -3.37 1.01
C LEU A 308 -12.04 -3.44 2.49
N SER A 309 -11.90 -2.34 3.24
CA SER A 309 -12.29 -2.32 4.66
C SER A 309 -13.78 -2.56 4.87
N ALA A 310 -14.64 -2.14 3.94
CA ALA A 310 -16.08 -2.41 4.01
C ALA A 310 -16.39 -3.87 3.68
N MET A 311 -15.69 -4.47 2.69
CA MET A 311 -15.79 -5.90 2.40
C MET A 311 -15.34 -6.75 3.59
N ASP A 312 -14.26 -6.34 4.28
CA ASP A 312 -13.78 -7.01 5.49
C ASP A 312 -14.83 -6.96 6.61
N LYS A 313 -15.52 -5.83 6.78
CA LYS A 313 -16.60 -5.69 7.77
C LYS A 313 -17.84 -6.49 7.39
N ALA A 314 -18.19 -6.52 6.12
CA ALA A 314 -19.31 -7.31 5.62
C ALA A 314 -19.06 -8.81 5.81
N THR A 315 -17.97 -9.34 5.26
CA THR A 315 -17.66 -10.79 5.28
C THR A 315 -17.46 -11.35 6.70
N VAL A 316 -16.81 -10.59 7.59
CA VAL A 316 -16.65 -11.01 9.00
C VAL A 316 -17.94 -10.77 9.79
N GLY A 317 -18.60 -9.63 9.57
CA GLY A 317 -19.80 -9.24 10.32
C GLY A 317 -21.06 -10.03 9.95
N SER A 318 -21.14 -10.57 8.74
CA SER A 318 -22.23 -11.44 8.29
C SER A 318 -22.07 -12.90 8.73
N ARG A 319 -20.91 -13.27 9.29
CA ARG A 319 -20.67 -14.66 9.71
C ARG A 319 -21.67 -15.13 10.76
N SER A 320 -22.17 -14.23 11.60
CA SER A 320 -23.21 -14.50 12.61
C SER A 320 -24.57 -14.89 12.01
N SER A 321 -24.84 -14.57 10.74
CA SER A 321 -26.08 -14.94 10.07
C SER A 321 -26.11 -16.39 9.59
N GLY A 322 -24.94 -17.05 9.47
CA GLY A 322 -24.85 -18.49 9.17
C GLY A 322 -25.35 -18.93 7.78
N PHE A 323 -25.70 -17.99 6.88
CA PHE A 323 -26.16 -18.30 5.51
C PHE A 323 -25.06 -18.85 4.59
N ALA A 324 -23.78 -18.77 4.99
CA ALA A 324 -22.65 -19.26 4.21
C ALA A 324 -21.89 -20.33 4.99
N THR A 325 -21.69 -21.49 4.37
CA THR A 325 -21.02 -22.64 4.98
C THR A 325 -19.81 -23.05 4.16
N SER A 326 -18.70 -23.35 4.83
CA SER A 326 -17.48 -23.79 4.14
C SER A 326 -17.71 -25.12 3.41
N SER A 327 -17.21 -25.23 2.18
CA SER A 327 -17.39 -26.40 1.32
C SER A 327 -16.06 -26.84 0.71
N GLY A 328 -15.72 -28.11 0.89
CA GLY A 328 -14.49 -28.70 0.35
C GLY A 328 -14.60 -29.07 -1.12
N THR A 329 -15.82 -29.11 -1.67
CA THR A 329 -16.10 -29.51 -3.05
C THR A 329 -16.50 -28.34 -3.94
N ASP A 330 -16.90 -27.22 -3.34
CA ASP A 330 -17.27 -26.03 -4.11
C ASP A 330 -16.02 -25.29 -4.62
N PRO A 331 -15.98 -24.89 -5.91
CA PRO A 331 -14.88 -24.12 -6.49
C PRO A 331 -14.48 -22.87 -5.70
N CYS A 332 -15.46 -22.18 -5.10
CA CYS A 332 -15.24 -20.96 -4.33
C CYS A 332 -14.91 -21.22 -2.86
N GLY A 333 -14.94 -22.48 -2.42
CA GLY A 333 -14.61 -22.93 -1.07
C GLY A 333 -15.75 -22.81 -0.05
N PHE A 334 -16.95 -22.40 -0.47
CA PHE A 334 -18.15 -22.29 0.38
C PHE A 334 -19.44 -22.39 -0.44
N VAL A 335 -20.56 -22.64 0.23
CA VAL A 335 -21.90 -22.66 -0.36
C VAL A 335 -22.79 -21.69 0.41
N LEU A 336 -23.63 -20.95 -0.32
CA LEU A 336 -24.70 -20.16 0.26
C LEU A 336 -25.98 -21.00 0.37
N ASP A 337 -26.58 -20.96 1.55
CA ASP A 337 -27.90 -21.51 1.80
C ASP A 337 -28.93 -20.46 1.33
N ASP A 338 -29.49 -20.66 0.14
CA ASP A 338 -30.40 -19.71 -0.50
C ASP A 338 -31.66 -19.44 0.34
N ASP A 339 -32.16 -20.43 1.07
CA ASP A 339 -33.35 -20.26 1.89
C ASP A 339 -33.01 -19.42 3.12
N LYS A 340 -31.89 -19.69 3.80
CA LYS A 340 -31.41 -18.81 4.87
C LYS A 340 -31.05 -17.42 4.37
N ALA A 341 -30.45 -17.30 3.18
CA ALA A 341 -30.11 -15.99 2.62
C ALA A 341 -31.35 -15.11 2.40
N LYS A 342 -32.51 -15.71 2.06
CA LYS A 342 -33.79 -14.98 1.97
C LYS A 342 -34.24 -14.42 3.31
N ASP A 343 -34.03 -15.15 4.40
CA ASP A 343 -34.38 -14.66 5.75
C ASP A 343 -33.61 -13.37 6.07
N TYR A 344 -32.35 -13.25 5.63
CA TYR A 344 -31.49 -12.07 5.82
C TYR A 344 -31.58 -11.03 4.69
N ALA A 345 -32.65 -11.04 3.88
CA ALA A 345 -32.82 -10.08 2.81
C ALA A 345 -32.79 -8.64 3.35
N ASN A 346 -31.97 -7.77 2.74
CA ASN A 346 -31.74 -6.38 3.12
C ASN A 346 -31.22 -6.18 4.57
N THR A 347 -30.60 -7.19 5.19
CA THR A 347 -29.99 -7.04 6.53
C THR A 347 -28.79 -6.09 6.47
N PHE A 348 -27.99 -6.13 5.40
CA PHE A 348 -26.77 -5.32 5.28
C PHE A 348 -26.91 -4.25 4.19
N THR A 349 -26.74 -2.98 4.54
CA THR A 349 -26.79 -1.88 3.57
C THR A 349 -25.45 -1.17 3.51
N HIS A 350 -24.85 -1.12 2.33
CA HIS A 350 -23.59 -0.42 2.10
C HIS A 350 -23.80 1.05 1.77
N MET A 351 -23.18 1.94 2.53
CA MET A 351 -23.28 3.38 2.34
C MET A 351 -22.05 3.94 1.62
N SER A 352 -22.23 4.64 0.49
CA SER A 352 -21.11 5.38 -0.12
C SER A 352 -21.56 6.63 -0.90
N ARG A 353 -20.69 7.66 -0.92
CA ARG A 353 -20.93 8.91 -1.65
C ARG A 353 -20.90 8.72 -3.17
N SER A 354 -20.01 7.83 -3.63
CA SER A 354 -19.77 7.56 -5.04
C SER A 354 -20.37 6.22 -5.41
N LEU A 355 -21.15 6.21 -6.49
CA LEU A 355 -21.66 5.02 -7.14
C LEU A 355 -20.56 4.24 -7.88
N CYS A 356 -19.29 4.65 -7.83
CA CYS A 356 -18.23 4.07 -8.67
C CYS A 356 -16.96 3.64 -7.89
N ARG A 357 -16.99 3.58 -6.54
CA ARG A 357 -15.85 3.09 -5.76
C ARG A 357 -16.06 1.63 -5.37
N PHE A 358 -15.69 0.72 -6.25
CA PHE A 358 -15.72 -0.73 -6.01
C PHE A 358 -14.32 -1.33 -5.95
N VAL A 359 -14.25 -2.60 -5.56
CA VAL A 359 -13.01 -3.38 -5.59
C VAL A 359 -13.23 -4.56 -6.51
N ALA A 360 -12.33 -4.71 -7.49
CA ALA A 360 -12.38 -5.84 -8.42
C ALA A 360 -11.80 -7.11 -7.79
N PRO A 361 -12.17 -8.31 -8.27
CA PRO A 361 -11.55 -9.56 -7.86
C PRO A 361 -10.13 -9.71 -8.44
N ARG A 362 -9.26 -10.39 -7.71
CA ARG A 362 -7.87 -10.65 -8.11
C ARG A 362 -7.75 -11.93 -8.93
N HIS A 363 -8.19 -11.90 -10.19
CA HIS A 363 -8.06 -13.03 -11.11
C HIS A 363 -6.62 -13.25 -11.63
N VAL A 364 -5.75 -12.23 -11.53
CA VAL A 364 -4.38 -12.28 -12.04
C VAL A 364 -3.37 -11.74 -11.03
N PHE A 365 -2.23 -12.41 -10.91
CA PHE A 365 -1.07 -12.01 -10.11
C PHE A 365 0.13 -11.55 -10.94
N SER A 366 0.15 -11.83 -12.25
CA SER A 366 1.22 -11.42 -13.16
C SER A 366 1.33 -9.89 -13.29
N GLN A 367 2.57 -9.43 -13.41
CA GLN A 367 2.89 -8.04 -13.76
C GLN A 367 2.98 -7.82 -15.28
N GLU A 368 2.84 -8.89 -16.06
CA GLU A 368 2.90 -8.86 -17.52
C GLU A 368 1.50 -8.77 -18.13
N TRP A 369 1.45 -8.27 -19.37
CA TRP A 369 0.22 -8.29 -20.16
C TRP A 369 -0.06 -9.72 -20.63
N LEU A 370 -1.19 -10.29 -20.19
CA LEU A 370 -1.52 -11.70 -20.43
C LEU A 370 -2.40 -11.95 -21.67
N SER A 371 -2.85 -10.91 -22.37
CA SER A 371 -3.75 -11.11 -23.49
C SER A 371 -3.04 -11.77 -24.69
N PRO A 372 -3.73 -12.67 -25.42
CA PRO A 372 -3.24 -13.18 -26.71
C PRO A 372 -3.21 -12.10 -27.81
N THR A 373 -3.79 -10.93 -27.55
CA THR A 373 -3.77 -9.78 -28.46
C THR A 373 -2.46 -9.01 -28.35
N TYR A 374 -2.17 -8.16 -29.35
CA TYR A 374 -0.98 -7.30 -29.35
C TYR A 374 -0.84 -6.52 -28.04
N GLN A 375 0.37 -6.49 -27.46
CA GLN A 375 0.68 -5.61 -26.33
C GLN A 375 0.47 -4.18 -26.82
N PRO A 376 -0.59 -3.49 -26.36
CA PRO A 376 -1.11 -2.34 -27.09
C PRO A 376 -0.21 -1.11 -26.95
N LEU A 377 0.74 -1.14 -26.02
CA LEU A 377 1.74 -0.10 -25.81
C LEU A 377 3.11 -0.74 -25.54
N SER A 378 4.12 -0.27 -26.28
CA SER A 378 5.52 -0.58 -25.94
C SER A 378 5.89 0.09 -24.60
N GLN A 379 6.89 -0.45 -23.91
CA GLN A 379 7.40 0.19 -22.69
C GLN A 379 7.94 1.59 -22.96
N LEU A 380 8.57 1.80 -24.11
CA LEU A 380 9.06 3.12 -24.50
C LEU A 380 7.89 4.10 -24.66
N ALA A 381 6.75 3.66 -25.20
CA ALA A 381 5.54 4.48 -25.30
C ALA A 381 4.95 4.79 -23.91
N VAL A 382 4.88 3.80 -23.00
CA VAL A 382 4.44 4.01 -21.61
C VAL A 382 5.37 5.00 -20.89
N ARG A 383 6.69 4.83 -21.01
CA ARG A 383 7.69 5.75 -20.43
C ARG A 383 7.59 7.14 -21.03
N ALA A 384 7.43 7.25 -22.35
CA ALA A 384 7.26 8.52 -23.04
C ALA A 384 5.99 9.25 -22.57
N ALA A 385 4.89 8.53 -22.38
CA ALA A 385 3.63 9.08 -21.86
C ALA A 385 3.81 9.65 -20.44
N PHE A 386 4.61 9.01 -19.58
CA PHE A 386 4.93 9.54 -18.25
C PHE A 386 5.89 10.74 -18.26
N MET A 387 6.62 10.94 -19.36
CA MET A 387 7.52 12.09 -19.56
C MET A 387 6.83 13.29 -20.24
N ASP A 388 5.60 13.12 -20.73
CA ASP A 388 4.81 14.13 -21.47
C ASP A 388 4.16 15.21 -20.58
N ASP A 389 4.30 15.08 -19.26
CA ASP A 389 3.78 16.01 -18.24
C ASP A 389 2.29 16.41 -18.40
N SER A 390 1.47 15.53 -18.98
CA SER A 390 0.05 15.78 -19.17
C SER A 390 -0.79 15.14 -18.05
N PRO A 391 -1.68 15.90 -17.38
CA PRO A 391 -2.67 15.33 -16.46
C PRO A 391 -3.65 14.34 -17.12
N SER A 392 -3.69 14.29 -18.46
CA SER A 392 -4.49 13.32 -19.21
C SER A 392 -3.77 12.01 -19.54
N THR A 393 -2.48 11.87 -19.18
CA THR A 393 -1.68 10.69 -19.51
C THR A 393 -2.32 9.38 -19.04
N LEU A 394 -2.75 9.31 -17.77
CA LEU A 394 -3.34 8.08 -17.24
C LEU A 394 -4.67 7.73 -17.91
N SER A 395 -5.54 8.72 -18.17
CA SER A 395 -6.82 8.46 -18.84
C SER A 395 -6.62 7.99 -20.28
N ARG A 396 -5.61 8.50 -20.99
CA ARG A 396 -5.22 8.04 -22.33
C ARG A 396 -4.64 6.63 -22.33
N LEU A 397 -3.78 6.28 -21.36
CA LEU A 397 -3.27 4.92 -21.18
C LEU A 397 -4.42 3.92 -20.93
N LEU A 398 -5.38 4.29 -20.07
CA LEU A 398 -6.56 3.48 -19.79
C LEU A 398 -7.43 3.25 -21.02
N LEU A 399 -7.59 4.25 -21.89
CA LEU A 399 -8.36 4.10 -23.13
C LEU A 399 -7.79 2.99 -24.00
N VAL A 400 -6.46 2.96 -24.15
CA VAL A 400 -5.76 1.91 -24.92
C VAL A 400 -5.92 0.55 -24.25
N LEU A 401 -5.81 0.49 -22.92
CA LEU A 401 -6.02 -0.74 -22.15
C LEU A 401 -7.45 -1.28 -22.29
N TYR A 402 -8.47 -0.42 -22.25
CA TYR A 402 -9.87 -0.83 -22.41
C TYR A 402 -10.12 -1.40 -23.80
N ALA A 403 -9.56 -0.77 -24.84
CA ALA A 403 -9.65 -1.25 -26.20
C ALA A 403 -8.97 -2.63 -26.37
N ALA A 404 -7.78 -2.81 -25.81
CA ALA A 404 -7.06 -4.07 -25.88
C ALA A 404 -7.77 -5.20 -25.10
N SER A 405 -8.32 -4.88 -23.92
CA SER A 405 -9.08 -5.83 -23.10
C SER A 405 -10.38 -6.23 -23.79
N ALA A 406 -11.10 -5.27 -24.38
CA ALA A 406 -12.30 -5.54 -25.18
C ALA A 406 -12.00 -6.49 -26.34
N ARG A 407 -10.92 -6.21 -27.10
CA ARG A 407 -10.49 -7.07 -28.21
C ARG A 407 -10.17 -8.48 -27.75
N ALA A 408 -9.50 -8.61 -26.60
CA ALA A 408 -9.12 -9.91 -26.02
C ALA A 408 -10.33 -10.75 -25.62
N LEU A 409 -11.40 -10.09 -25.18
CA LEU A 409 -12.66 -10.70 -24.76
C LEU A 409 -13.67 -10.86 -25.90
N GLY A 410 -13.32 -10.46 -27.13
CA GLY A 410 -14.24 -10.51 -28.27
C GLY A 410 -15.45 -9.58 -28.12
N THR A 411 -15.25 -8.41 -27.50
CA THR A 411 -16.30 -7.43 -27.21
C THR A 411 -15.86 -6.01 -27.58
N VAL A 412 -16.65 -5.01 -27.21
CA VAL A 412 -16.37 -3.58 -27.43
C VAL A 412 -16.07 -2.86 -26.10
N PRO A 413 -15.29 -1.75 -26.11
CA PRO A 413 -14.90 -1.05 -24.89
C PRO A 413 -16.04 -0.51 -24.03
N GLU A 414 -17.19 -0.23 -24.64
CA GLU A 414 -18.41 0.24 -23.97
C GLU A 414 -18.95 -0.78 -22.97
N ASN A 415 -18.64 -2.06 -23.14
CA ASN A 415 -19.04 -3.15 -22.25
C ASN A 415 -18.11 -3.32 -21.04
N ASN A 416 -17.17 -2.40 -20.83
CA ASN A 416 -16.30 -2.43 -19.65
C ASN A 416 -17.13 -2.28 -18.36
N PRO A 417 -17.00 -3.19 -17.37
CA PRO A 417 -17.73 -3.13 -16.10
C PRO A 417 -17.54 -1.81 -15.33
N LEU A 418 -16.48 -1.05 -15.61
CA LEU A 418 -16.27 0.29 -15.03
C LEU A 418 -17.25 1.36 -15.50
N PHE A 419 -18.02 1.11 -16.56
CA PHE A 419 -19.06 2.01 -17.05
C PHE A 419 -20.46 1.70 -16.48
N LEU A 420 -20.59 0.65 -15.67
CA LEU A 420 -21.81 0.34 -14.94
C LEU A 420 -22.17 1.48 -13.98
N GLN A 421 -23.45 1.83 -13.93
CA GLN A 421 -23.94 3.01 -13.23
C GLN A 421 -24.33 2.73 -11.77
N THR A 422 -24.57 1.46 -11.41
CA THR A 422 -25.00 1.08 -10.07
C THR A 422 -24.05 0.07 -9.40
N PRO A 423 -23.90 0.16 -8.07
CA PRO A 423 -23.21 -0.87 -7.27
C PRO A 423 -23.74 -2.27 -7.45
N LEU A 424 -25.06 -2.41 -7.58
CA LEU A 424 -25.68 -3.72 -7.77
C LEU A 424 -25.25 -4.36 -9.10
N ASP A 425 -25.28 -3.60 -10.19
CA ASP A 425 -24.86 -4.11 -11.51
C ASP A 425 -23.39 -4.50 -11.49
N PHE A 426 -22.53 -3.69 -10.87
CA PHE A 426 -21.11 -4.02 -10.72
C PHE A 426 -20.87 -5.31 -9.92
N GLN A 427 -21.60 -5.51 -8.81
CA GLN A 427 -21.45 -6.71 -7.99
C GLN A 427 -22.01 -7.95 -8.70
N ARG A 428 -23.11 -7.83 -9.44
CA ARG A 428 -23.63 -8.93 -10.27
C ARG A 428 -22.66 -9.32 -11.37
N GLU A 429 -22.05 -8.34 -12.02
CA GLU A 429 -21.02 -8.60 -13.02
C GLU A 429 -19.77 -9.23 -12.39
N THR A 430 -19.35 -8.75 -11.22
CA THR A 430 -18.25 -9.35 -10.44
C THR A 430 -18.55 -10.80 -10.07
N LEU A 431 -19.78 -11.11 -9.66
CA LEU A 431 -20.21 -12.48 -9.36
C LEU A 431 -20.09 -13.37 -10.59
N ARG A 432 -20.60 -12.90 -11.74
CA ARG A 432 -20.52 -13.60 -13.03
C ARG A 432 -19.06 -13.87 -13.43
N GLU A 433 -18.19 -12.88 -13.33
CA GLU A 433 -16.77 -13.03 -13.65
C GLU A 433 -16.06 -14.01 -12.70
N ASN A 434 -16.38 -13.97 -11.40
CA ASN A 434 -15.80 -14.89 -10.42
C ASN A 434 -16.17 -16.35 -10.73
N ILE A 435 -17.43 -16.62 -11.09
CA ILE A 435 -17.88 -17.98 -11.47
C ILE A 435 -17.07 -18.45 -12.69
N GLN A 436 -16.99 -17.63 -13.75
CA GLN A 436 -16.21 -17.95 -14.94
C GLN A 436 -14.74 -18.23 -14.64
N TYR A 437 -14.14 -17.43 -13.76
CA TYR A 437 -12.75 -17.62 -13.33
C TYR A 437 -12.56 -18.92 -12.55
N LEU A 438 -13.41 -19.19 -11.56
CA LEU A 438 -13.30 -20.39 -10.73
C LEU A 438 -13.52 -21.67 -11.54
N ASP A 439 -14.49 -21.68 -12.45
CA ASP A 439 -14.72 -22.79 -13.40
C ASP A 439 -13.49 -23.06 -14.26
N SER A 440 -12.78 -21.99 -14.69
CA SER A 440 -11.58 -22.11 -15.50
C SER A 440 -10.40 -22.74 -14.77
N ILE A 441 -10.27 -22.47 -13.47
CA ILE A 441 -9.23 -23.10 -12.64
C ILE A 441 -9.47 -24.60 -12.56
N ILE A 442 -10.72 -25.01 -12.32
CA ILE A 442 -11.10 -26.43 -12.25
C ILE A 442 -10.89 -27.12 -13.59
N ALA A 443 -11.35 -26.50 -14.66
CA ALA A 443 -11.20 -27.03 -16.02
C ALA A 443 -9.75 -26.98 -16.52
N LYS A 444 -8.83 -26.31 -15.78
CA LYS A 444 -7.46 -26.00 -16.21
C LYS A 444 -7.43 -25.30 -17.57
N THR A 445 -8.40 -24.42 -17.81
CA THR A 445 -8.51 -23.63 -19.04
C THR A 445 -8.11 -22.18 -18.78
N PRO A 446 -7.44 -21.50 -19.73
CA PRO A 446 -7.14 -20.09 -19.61
C PRO A 446 -8.40 -19.27 -19.91
N VAL A 447 -9.22 -19.00 -18.90
CA VAL A 447 -10.28 -17.98 -19.01
C VAL A 447 -9.79 -16.70 -18.37
N HIS A 448 -9.89 -15.61 -19.12
CA HIS A 448 -9.58 -14.27 -18.63
C HIS A 448 -10.84 -13.44 -18.70
N THR A 449 -11.10 -12.71 -17.62
CA THR A 449 -12.26 -11.81 -17.47
C THR A 449 -11.84 -10.35 -17.67
N TRP A 450 -12.78 -9.39 -17.65
CA TRP A 450 -12.39 -7.98 -17.62
C TRP A 450 -11.50 -7.67 -16.43
N ALA A 451 -11.86 -8.17 -15.23
CA ALA A 451 -11.03 -7.95 -14.05
C ALA A 451 -9.61 -8.49 -14.20
N GLY A 452 -9.44 -9.66 -14.83
CA GLY A 452 -8.13 -10.24 -15.11
C GLY A 452 -7.29 -9.38 -16.06
N TYR A 453 -7.85 -9.02 -17.23
CA TYR A 453 -7.13 -8.22 -18.21
C TYR A 453 -6.84 -6.80 -17.74
N LEU A 454 -7.83 -6.10 -17.17
CA LEU A 454 -7.63 -4.75 -16.65
C LEU A 454 -6.58 -4.73 -15.55
N ARG A 455 -6.59 -5.72 -14.65
CA ARG A 455 -5.55 -5.82 -13.62
C ARG A 455 -4.16 -6.07 -14.22
N SER A 456 -4.02 -7.08 -15.08
CA SER A 456 -2.72 -7.41 -15.68
C SER A 456 -2.13 -6.23 -16.49
N GLY A 457 -2.96 -5.56 -17.28
CA GLY A 457 -2.54 -4.38 -18.05
C GLY A 457 -2.23 -3.18 -17.16
N MET A 458 -3.00 -2.96 -16.09
CA MET A 458 -2.66 -1.92 -15.12
C MET A 458 -1.36 -2.20 -14.39
N LEU A 459 -1.10 -3.46 -14.00
CA LEU A 459 0.17 -3.84 -13.41
C LEU A 459 1.31 -3.69 -14.41
N SER A 460 1.13 -4.04 -15.69
CA SER A 460 2.14 -3.82 -16.73
C SER A 460 2.47 -2.33 -16.93
N ILE A 461 1.46 -1.46 -17.00
CA ILE A 461 1.63 0.00 -17.07
C ILE A 461 2.37 0.53 -15.83
N ILE A 462 1.97 0.09 -14.64
CA ILE A 462 2.54 0.56 -13.37
C ILE A 462 3.95 0.02 -13.15
N HIS A 463 4.20 -1.24 -13.47
CA HIS A 463 5.50 -1.86 -13.23
C HIS A 463 6.49 -1.62 -14.38
N GLY A 464 6.05 -1.02 -15.49
CA GLY A 464 6.85 -0.79 -16.69
C GLY A 464 7.20 -2.09 -17.41
N GLY A 465 6.32 -3.09 -17.31
CA GLY A 465 6.58 -4.52 -17.51
C GLY A 465 7.38 -4.89 -18.76
N GLY A 466 8.54 -5.51 -18.51
CA GLY A 466 9.35 -6.34 -19.42
C GLY A 466 10.84 -5.97 -19.43
N GLY A 467 11.72 -6.97 -19.56
CA GLY A 467 13.14 -6.73 -19.82
C GLY A 467 13.34 -6.31 -21.28
N GLY A 468 13.91 -5.12 -21.51
CA GLY A 468 14.18 -4.64 -22.87
C GLY A 468 14.17 -3.12 -22.99
N GLY A 469 15.11 -2.45 -22.34
CA GLY A 469 15.31 -1.00 -22.49
C GLY A 469 16.70 -0.71 -23.04
N ILE A 470 16.82 0.32 -23.90
CA ILE A 470 18.10 0.94 -24.24
C ILE A 470 18.77 1.37 -22.93
N ASP A 471 20.01 0.94 -22.67
CA ASP A 471 20.74 1.13 -21.39
C ASP A 471 20.66 2.56 -20.83
N VAL A 472 20.66 3.56 -21.72
CA VAL A 472 20.61 4.98 -21.33
C VAL A 472 19.24 5.40 -20.79
N VAL A 473 18.13 4.85 -21.31
CA VAL A 473 16.77 5.13 -20.79
C VAL A 473 16.58 4.41 -19.44
N ARG A 474 17.23 3.26 -19.24
CA ARG A 474 17.26 2.55 -17.95
C ARG A 474 18.02 3.33 -16.88
N GLU A 475 19.11 4.00 -17.23
CA GLU A 475 19.83 4.90 -16.31
C GLU A 475 19.02 6.16 -15.95
N MET A 476 18.20 6.72 -16.86
CA MET A 476 17.27 7.81 -16.52
C MET A 476 16.20 7.40 -15.50
N THR A 477 15.79 6.14 -15.52
CA THR A 477 14.71 5.59 -14.68
C THR A 477 15.24 4.75 -13.52
N LYS A 478 16.55 4.74 -13.27
CA LYS A 478 17.19 3.93 -12.24
C LYS A 478 16.63 4.27 -10.86
N GLY A 479 16.14 3.26 -10.15
CA GLY A 479 15.45 3.43 -8.86
C GLY A 479 13.99 3.91 -8.96
N ARG A 480 13.40 3.91 -10.16
CA ARG A 480 11.99 4.29 -10.42
C ARG A 480 11.17 3.20 -11.10
N GLU A 481 11.70 1.99 -11.19
CA GLU A 481 11.03 0.83 -11.80
C GLU A 481 9.95 0.27 -10.86
N GLY A 482 8.96 -0.44 -11.42
CA GLY A 482 7.93 -1.09 -10.62
C GLY A 482 6.90 -0.11 -10.03
N PHE A 483 6.37 -0.48 -8.86
CA PHE A 483 5.40 0.31 -8.07
C PHE A 483 5.84 1.77 -7.79
N MET A 484 7.11 2.10 -8.01
CA MET A 484 7.64 3.46 -7.94
C MET A 484 7.14 4.38 -9.06
N VAL A 485 6.75 3.85 -10.22
CA VAL A 485 6.16 4.65 -11.32
C VAL A 485 4.78 5.18 -10.89
N SER A 486 3.90 4.34 -10.34
CA SER A 486 2.59 4.78 -9.82
C SER A 486 2.72 5.76 -8.65
N ARG A 487 3.68 5.54 -7.75
CA ARG A 487 4.02 6.47 -6.65
C ARG A 487 4.48 7.83 -7.19
N SER A 488 5.31 7.82 -8.22
CA SER A 488 5.80 9.05 -8.87
C SER A 488 4.69 9.78 -9.62
N MET A 489 3.73 9.09 -10.22
CA MET A 489 2.63 9.71 -10.98
C MET A 489 1.75 10.61 -10.10
N ALA A 490 1.28 10.10 -8.95
CA ALA A 490 0.46 10.89 -8.05
C ALA A 490 1.22 12.12 -7.53
N SER A 491 2.49 11.95 -7.14
CA SER A 491 3.35 13.05 -6.72
C SER A 491 3.57 14.08 -7.81
N GLN A 492 3.84 13.62 -9.04
CA GLN A 492 4.06 14.49 -10.19
C GLN A 492 2.85 15.35 -10.48
N TYR A 493 1.68 14.76 -10.68
CA TYR A 493 0.50 15.51 -11.14
C TYR A 493 -0.18 16.32 -10.03
N SER A 494 0.24 16.16 -8.77
CA SER A 494 -0.35 16.87 -7.63
C SER A 494 0.53 17.99 -7.08
N LYS A 495 1.68 18.29 -7.70
CA LYS A 495 2.56 19.37 -7.23
C LYS A 495 1.86 20.74 -7.25
N PRO A 496 2.32 21.70 -6.41
CA PRO A 496 1.85 23.08 -6.48
C PRO A 496 2.07 23.68 -7.87
N GLY A 497 1.13 24.50 -8.34
CA GLY A 497 1.27 25.25 -9.61
C GLY A 497 0.95 24.47 -10.89
N ILE A 498 0.57 23.19 -10.81
CA ILE A 498 0.08 22.42 -11.96
C ILE A 498 -1.38 22.80 -12.26
N GLU A 499 -1.75 22.81 -13.55
CA GLU A 499 -3.15 22.86 -14.02
C GLU A 499 -4.02 21.77 -13.36
N SER A 500 -5.35 21.83 -13.54
CA SER A 500 -6.26 20.84 -12.96
C SER A 500 -5.86 19.40 -13.29
N ASN A 501 -5.62 18.58 -12.26
CA ASN A 501 -5.38 17.14 -12.40
C ASN A 501 -6.64 16.29 -12.18
N ALA A 502 -7.83 16.89 -12.26
CA ALA A 502 -9.09 16.21 -11.99
C ALA A 502 -9.29 14.96 -12.88
N ASP A 503 -8.87 15.02 -14.15
CA ASP A 503 -8.96 13.87 -15.07
C ASP A 503 -8.01 12.73 -14.66
N PHE A 504 -6.79 13.07 -14.23
CA PHE A 504 -5.86 12.10 -13.66
C PHE A 504 -6.45 11.45 -12.41
N PHE A 505 -6.96 12.26 -11.49
CA PHE A 505 -7.52 11.78 -10.23
C PHE A 505 -8.75 10.90 -10.48
N ALA A 506 -9.66 11.28 -11.38
CA ALA A 506 -10.81 10.47 -11.75
C ALA A 506 -10.41 9.13 -12.38
N ALA A 507 -9.41 9.13 -13.28
CA ALA A 507 -8.86 7.91 -13.87
C ALA A 507 -8.21 7.01 -12.81
N TRP A 508 -7.47 7.60 -11.88
CA TRP A 508 -6.84 6.91 -10.77
C TRP A 508 -7.88 6.28 -9.83
N GLU A 509 -8.92 7.02 -9.45
CA GLU A 509 -10.04 6.51 -8.64
C GLU A 509 -10.80 5.37 -9.31
N ARG A 510 -11.00 5.46 -10.63
CA ARG A 510 -11.79 4.49 -11.38
C ARG A 510 -11.04 3.19 -11.69
N ALA A 511 -9.73 3.25 -11.93
CA ALA A 511 -8.99 2.08 -12.43
C ALA A 511 -7.87 1.62 -11.49
N VAL A 512 -7.09 2.55 -10.93
CA VAL A 512 -5.93 2.18 -10.10
C VAL A 512 -6.40 1.59 -8.78
N TYR A 513 -7.29 2.26 -8.05
CA TYR A 513 -7.78 1.73 -6.76
C TYR A 513 -8.49 0.38 -6.90
N PRO A 514 -9.45 0.17 -7.83
CA PRO A 514 -10.19 -1.10 -7.91
C PRO A 514 -9.33 -2.28 -8.36
N TYR A 515 -8.46 -2.09 -9.37
CA TYR A 515 -7.74 -3.20 -10.00
C TYR A 515 -6.34 -3.43 -9.45
N VAL A 516 -5.65 -2.42 -8.90
CA VAL A 516 -4.37 -2.64 -8.21
C VAL A 516 -4.62 -3.10 -6.78
N GLY A 517 -5.56 -2.47 -6.08
CA GLY A 517 -5.97 -2.83 -4.73
C GLY A 517 -6.77 -4.14 -4.62
N ALA A 518 -7.23 -4.69 -5.75
CA ALA A 518 -8.13 -5.84 -5.91
C ALA A 518 -8.15 -6.87 -4.76
N SER A 519 -9.36 -7.32 -4.43
CA SER A 519 -9.66 -8.25 -3.34
C SER A 519 -9.35 -9.70 -3.73
N PRO A 520 -8.95 -10.59 -2.79
CA PRO A 520 -8.89 -12.02 -3.05
C PRO A 520 -10.22 -12.56 -3.62
N VAL A 521 -10.14 -13.50 -4.55
CA VAL A 521 -11.32 -14.01 -5.28
C VAL A 521 -12.40 -14.56 -4.34
N PRO A 522 -12.10 -15.41 -3.34
CA PRO A 522 -13.14 -15.89 -2.43
C PRO A 522 -13.82 -14.77 -1.62
N VAL A 523 -13.08 -13.73 -1.22
CA VAL A 523 -13.64 -12.56 -0.51
C VAL A 523 -14.54 -11.74 -1.43
N ALA A 524 -14.09 -11.49 -2.66
CA ALA A 524 -14.88 -10.78 -3.66
C ALA A 524 -16.12 -11.57 -4.07
N HIS A 525 -16.01 -12.88 -4.22
CA HIS A 525 -17.13 -13.77 -4.53
C HIS A 525 -18.16 -13.75 -3.41
N TYR A 526 -17.75 -13.93 -2.15
CA TYR A 526 -18.65 -13.86 -1.00
C TYR A 526 -19.42 -12.54 -0.97
N PHE A 527 -18.68 -11.43 -1.10
CA PHE A 527 -19.27 -10.10 -1.08
C PHE A 527 -20.27 -9.89 -2.22
N ALA A 528 -19.89 -10.25 -3.45
CA ALA A 528 -20.75 -10.14 -4.62
C ALA A 528 -21.99 -11.03 -4.52
N SER A 529 -21.85 -12.23 -3.95
CA SER A 529 -22.98 -13.14 -3.74
C SER A 529 -24.00 -12.61 -2.74
N MET A 530 -23.59 -11.84 -1.71
CA MET A 530 -24.56 -11.15 -0.83
C MET A 530 -25.44 -10.15 -1.59
N PHE A 531 -24.91 -9.46 -2.60
CA PHE A 531 -25.72 -8.62 -3.49
C PHE A 531 -26.56 -9.45 -4.47
N GLY A 532 -26.02 -10.58 -4.93
CA GLY A 532 -26.73 -11.53 -5.80
C GLY A 532 -27.98 -12.11 -5.15
N THR A 533 -27.92 -12.47 -3.87
CA THR A 533 -29.02 -13.05 -3.09
C THR A 533 -29.97 -12.01 -2.47
N GLY A 534 -29.60 -10.72 -2.49
CA GLY A 534 -30.39 -9.64 -1.89
C GLY A 534 -30.17 -9.47 -0.38
N VAL A 535 -29.24 -10.20 0.23
CA VAL A 535 -28.80 -9.97 1.62
C VAL A 535 -28.18 -8.58 1.79
N SER A 536 -27.47 -8.12 0.75
CA SER A 536 -26.86 -6.80 0.71
C SER A 536 -27.51 -5.85 -0.28
N SER A 537 -27.61 -4.59 0.11
CA SER A 537 -28.05 -3.48 -0.74
C SER A 537 -27.05 -2.32 -0.70
N HIS A 538 -27.30 -1.27 -1.50
CA HIS A 538 -26.51 -0.04 -1.50
C HIS A 538 -27.39 1.19 -1.26
N LEU A 539 -26.84 2.12 -0.48
CA LEU A 539 -27.41 3.44 -0.22
C LEU A 539 -26.39 4.53 -0.59
N LYS A 540 -26.79 5.41 -1.51
CA LYS A 540 -25.99 6.61 -1.82
C LYS A 540 -26.20 7.67 -0.75
N ALA A 541 -25.25 7.78 0.18
CA ALA A 541 -25.24 8.80 1.22
C ALA A 541 -23.81 9.13 1.67
N SER A 542 -23.70 10.12 2.56
CA SER A 542 -22.46 10.60 3.15
C SER A 542 -22.46 10.44 4.67
N LEU A 543 -21.28 10.59 5.28
CA LEU A 543 -21.14 10.52 6.74
C LEU A 543 -21.91 11.63 7.46
N ASN A 544 -22.18 12.75 6.78
CA ASN A 544 -22.93 13.87 7.34
C ASN A 544 -24.44 13.57 7.40
N ASP A 545 -24.90 12.53 6.71
CA ASP A 545 -26.30 12.11 6.70
C ASP A 545 -26.62 11.13 7.85
N LEU A 546 -25.63 10.81 8.69
CA LEU A 546 -25.76 9.92 9.84
C LEU A 546 -26.23 10.69 11.06
N GLU A 547 -27.39 10.31 11.59
CA GLU A 547 -27.95 10.87 12.83
C GLU A 547 -28.63 9.77 13.66
N ILE A 548 -28.91 10.04 14.93
CA ILE A 548 -29.77 9.18 15.74
C ILE A 548 -31.21 9.66 15.61
N CYS A 549 -32.12 8.75 15.27
CA CYS A 549 -33.55 9.00 15.30
C CYS A 549 -34.02 9.11 16.76
N PRO A 550 -34.56 10.25 17.22
CA PRO A 550 -34.95 10.43 18.61
C PRO A 550 -36.05 9.48 19.09
N GLU A 551 -36.97 9.12 18.18
CA GLU A 551 -38.14 8.30 18.50
C GLU A 551 -37.81 6.82 18.66
N THR A 552 -36.89 6.31 17.84
CA THR A 552 -36.57 4.87 17.77
C THR A 552 -35.20 4.54 18.36
N ASN A 553 -34.39 5.55 18.65
CA ASN A 553 -32.98 5.42 19.03
C ASN A 553 -32.13 4.61 18.02
N LYS A 554 -32.61 4.47 16.78
CA LYS A 554 -31.90 3.84 15.66
C LYS A 554 -31.06 4.87 14.91
N VAL A 555 -30.07 4.39 14.16
CA VAL A 555 -29.28 5.24 13.26
C VAL A 555 -30.10 5.53 12.02
N LYS A 556 -30.29 6.80 11.69
CA LYS A 556 -30.96 7.25 10.47
C LYS A 556 -29.91 7.66 9.44
N CYS A 557 -30.10 7.21 8.20
CA CYS A 557 -29.26 7.56 7.07
C CYS A 557 -30.08 7.52 5.77
N GLY A 558 -30.06 8.60 4.98
CA GLY A 558 -30.75 8.62 3.68
C GLY A 558 -32.24 8.25 3.73
N GLY A 559 -32.93 8.62 4.83
CA GLY A 559 -34.35 8.28 5.06
C GLY A 559 -34.63 6.87 5.55
N GLN A 560 -33.60 6.02 5.72
CA GLN A 560 -33.72 4.66 6.25
C GLN A 560 -33.25 4.59 7.71
N LEU A 561 -33.73 3.59 8.46
CA LEU A 561 -33.35 3.34 9.85
C LEU A 561 -32.55 2.04 9.96
N PHE A 562 -31.49 2.09 10.78
CA PHE A 562 -30.54 1.02 11.01
C PHE A 562 -30.33 0.80 12.49
N ASP A 563 -30.23 -0.44 12.93
CA ASP A 563 -30.02 -0.81 14.32
C ASP A 563 -28.58 -0.52 14.80
N CYS A 564 -27.63 -0.62 13.88
CA CYS A 564 -26.22 -0.33 14.14
C CYS A 564 -25.43 -0.01 12.86
N VAL A 565 -24.19 0.44 13.07
CA VAL A 565 -23.23 0.74 12.00
C VAL A 565 -21.96 -0.09 12.18
N LEU A 566 -21.48 -0.72 11.10
CA LEU A 566 -20.12 -1.25 11.00
C LEU A 566 -19.27 -0.33 10.14
N GLY A 567 -18.21 0.22 10.73
CA GLY A 567 -17.36 1.19 10.07
C GLY A 567 -15.88 0.92 10.26
N SER A 568 -15.07 1.72 9.57
CA SER A 568 -13.64 1.85 9.83
C SER A 568 -13.34 3.32 10.10
N ARG A 569 -12.36 3.57 10.95
CA ARG A 569 -11.80 4.92 11.11
C ARG A 569 -11.20 5.40 9.78
N LEU A 570 -11.22 6.70 9.57
CA LEU A 570 -10.84 7.32 8.29
C LEU A 570 -9.47 7.96 8.39
N ILE A 571 -8.77 7.97 7.25
CA ILE A 571 -7.57 8.78 7.09
C ILE A 571 -8.02 10.25 6.99
N PRO A 572 -7.60 11.12 7.91
CA PRO A 572 -7.90 12.53 7.84
C PRO A 572 -7.08 13.17 6.70
N MET A 573 -7.69 13.31 5.52
CA MET A 573 -7.04 13.99 4.38
C MET A 573 -7.08 15.52 4.47
N HIS A 574 -7.46 16.05 5.64
CA HIS A 574 -7.52 17.47 5.96
C HIS A 574 -6.67 17.84 7.18
N LEU A 575 -5.70 16.99 7.58
CA LEU A 575 -4.87 17.27 8.75
C LEU A 575 -4.17 18.62 8.63
N LYS A 576 -4.54 19.54 9.52
CA LYS A 576 -3.73 20.70 9.85
C LYS A 576 -2.77 20.25 10.94
N ASN A 577 -1.53 19.91 10.61
CA ASN A 577 -0.51 19.62 11.62
C ASN A 577 -0.04 20.95 12.23
N LYS A 578 -0.86 21.60 13.07
CA LYS A 578 -0.71 23.05 13.34
C LYS A 578 0.52 23.45 14.16
N ALA A 579 1.10 22.57 14.98
CA ALA A 579 2.06 23.02 15.99
C ALA A 579 3.48 23.31 15.43
N CYS A 580 3.96 22.57 14.42
CA CYS A 580 5.36 22.66 13.96
C CYS A 580 5.56 23.14 12.52
N MET A 581 4.47 23.44 11.81
CA MET A 581 4.51 23.72 10.37
C MET A 581 5.09 25.10 10.01
N SER A 582 5.00 26.07 10.91
CA SER A 582 5.43 27.47 10.63
C SER A 582 6.92 27.65 10.36
N ARG A 583 7.78 26.65 10.63
CA ARG A 583 9.23 26.71 10.37
C ARG A 583 9.69 25.76 9.26
N LEU A 584 8.82 24.85 8.83
CA LEU A 584 9.08 23.98 7.69
C LEU A 584 8.73 24.71 6.39
N LYS A 585 9.44 24.37 5.31
CA LYS A 585 8.99 24.76 3.97
C LYS A 585 7.67 24.05 3.72
N GLU A 586 6.68 24.77 3.22
CA GLU A 586 5.38 24.21 2.90
C GLU A 586 5.24 24.05 1.40
N SER A 587 4.79 22.88 0.95
CA SER A 587 4.38 22.65 -0.44
C SER A 587 2.94 23.14 -0.66
N PHE A 588 2.05 22.95 0.32
CA PHE A 588 0.70 23.50 0.36
C PHE A 588 0.36 23.95 1.79
N PRO A 589 -0.68 24.79 2.00
CA PRO A 589 -1.00 25.30 3.33
C PRO A 589 -1.08 24.20 4.39
N ASN A 590 -0.23 24.28 5.41
CA ASN A 590 -0.10 23.31 6.51
C ASN A 590 0.48 21.93 6.13
N LYS A 591 1.14 21.80 4.97
CA LYS A 591 1.77 20.55 4.55
C LYS A 591 3.27 20.70 4.25
N PRO A 592 4.14 19.89 4.87
CA PRO A 592 5.58 20.09 4.81
C PRO A 592 6.18 19.56 3.51
N ALA A 593 7.15 20.30 3.01
CA ALA A 593 8.01 19.91 1.92
C ALA A 593 8.95 18.77 2.33
N LEU A 594 9.08 17.79 1.45
CA LEU A 594 9.96 16.64 1.62
C LEU A 594 11.01 16.59 0.50
N ALA A 595 12.27 16.42 0.88
CA ALA A 595 13.38 16.13 -0.02
C ALA A 595 13.55 14.61 -0.26
N LYS A 596 14.55 14.26 -1.08
CA LYS A 596 14.97 12.90 -1.35
C LYS A 596 15.08 12.07 -0.07
N GLY A 597 14.59 10.83 -0.12
CA GLY A 597 14.62 9.94 1.04
C GLY A 597 13.57 10.30 2.08
N ARG A 598 12.57 11.11 1.69
CA ARG A 598 11.46 11.56 2.54
C ARG A 598 11.93 12.41 3.73
N LEU A 599 12.99 13.20 3.51
CA LEU A 599 13.56 14.07 4.53
C LEU A 599 12.80 15.38 4.62
N TYR A 600 12.53 15.86 5.83
CA TYR A 600 11.93 17.18 6.02
C TYR A 600 12.87 18.31 5.61
N GLN A 601 12.28 19.44 5.20
CA GLN A 601 13.01 20.66 4.87
C GLN A 601 12.51 21.88 5.64
N THR A 602 13.45 22.69 6.11
CA THR A 602 13.20 24.02 6.67
C THR A 602 12.79 25.01 5.58
N ARG A 603 12.25 26.18 5.97
CA ARG A 603 11.82 27.24 5.02
C ARG A 603 12.91 27.74 4.08
N ASP A 604 14.15 27.78 4.55
CA ASP A 604 15.34 28.12 3.77
C ASP A 604 15.90 26.95 2.94
N GLY A 605 15.19 25.81 2.92
CA GLY A 605 15.50 24.65 2.07
C GLY A 605 16.53 23.68 2.65
N GLN A 606 17.00 23.89 3.88
CA GLN A 606 17.96 23.00 4.53
C GLN A 606 17.32 21.67 4.93
N LEU A 607 18.11 20.59 4.87
CA LEU A 607 17.64 19.24 5.22
C LEU A 607 17.59 19.08 6.74
N CYS A 608 16.45 18.61 7.24
CA CYS A 608 16.27 18.18 8.61
C CYS A 608 16.67 16.71 8.77
N ASN A 609 17.18 16.35 9.94
CA ASN A 609 17.48 14.99 10.32
C ASN A 609 16.21 14.19 10.69
N ALA A 610 15.15 14.30 9.90
CA ALA A 610 13.88 13.63 10.11
C ALA A 610 13.38 12.97 8.83
N THR A 611 13.07 11.68 8.86
CA THR A 611 12.52 10.91 7.73
C THR A 611 11.06 10.56 7.95
N GLU A 612 10.19 10.91 7.00
CA GLU A 612 8.75 10.64 7.02
C GLU A 612 8.41 9.29 6.37
N LEU A 613 7.82 8.38 7.13
CA LEU A 613 7.31 7.08 6.63
C LEU A 613 5.83 6.83 6.95
N GLY A 614 5.15 7.79 7.56
CA GLY A 614 3.72 7.79 7.86
C GLY A 614 2.88 8.44 6.77
N ILE A 615 1.79 9.12 7.13
CA ILE A 615 0.71 9.48 6.20
C ILE A 615 0.88 10.79 5.45
N SER A 616 1.86 11.63 5.80
CA SER A 616 1.98 12.96 5.20
C SER A 616 2.13 12.91 3.67
N GLY A 617 2.51 11.75 3.09
CA GLY A 617 2.59 11.51 1.65
C GLY A 617 1.28 11.40 0.87
N HIS A 618 0.09 11.27 1.49
CA HIS A 618 -1.13 10.91 0.75
C HIS A 618 -1.78 12.02 -0.10
N GLY A 619 -1.41 13.28 0.14
CA GLY A 619 -2.01 14.44 -0.52
C GLY A 619 -3.25 14.98 0.21
N ILE A 620 -3.81 16.05 -0.33
CA ILE A 620 -5.02 16.74 0.11
C ILE A 620 -5.97 16.80 -1.09
N LEU A 621 -7.28 16.64 -0.85
CA LEU A 621 -8.26 16.87 -1.90
C LEU A 621 -8.62 18.35 -1.99
N GLY A 622 -8.49 18.90 -3.20
CA GLY A 622 -8.93 20.23 -3.56
C GLY A 622 -10.04 20.21 -4.61
N LYS A 623 -10.45 21.40 -5.05
CA LYS A 623 -11.34 21.62 -6.20
C LYS A 623 -10.63 22.48 -7.23
N ASP A 624 -10.80 22.15 -8.51
CA ASP A 624 -10.38 23.02 -9.61
C ASP A 624 -11.38 24.17 -9.84
N GLU A 625 -11.07 25.07 -10.78
CA GLU A 625 -11.95 26.21 -11.12
C GLU A 625 -13.35 25.77 -11.59
N ALA A 626 -13.48 24.57 -12.14
CA ALA A 626 -14.74 23.98 -12.58
C ALA A 626 -15.46 23.17 -11.46
N GLY A 627 -14.95 23.19 -10.22
CA GLY A 627 -15.52 22.45 -9.08
C GLY A 627 -15.25 20.95 -9.09
N ARG A 628 -14.42 20.45 -10.02
CA ARG A 628 -14.01 19.04 -10.09
C ARG A 628 -12.98 18.74 -9.02
N THR A 629 -13.02 17.53 -8.48
CA THR A 629 -12.09 17.12 -7.41
C THR A 629 -10.69 16.90 -7.97
N MET A 630 -9.69 17.49 -7.32
CA MET A 630 -8.28 17.36 -7.67
C MET A 630 -7.47 16.83 -6.47
N LEU A 631 -6.33 16.21 -6.74
CA LEU A 631 -5.38 15.75 -5.72
C LEU A 631 -4.20 16.71 -5.64
N GLN A 632 -3.85 17.17 -4.45
CA GLN A 632 -2.76 18.13 -4.21
C GLN A 632 -1.71 17.50 -3.29
N ASP A 633 -0.43 17.71 -3.58
CA ASP A 633 0.72 17.36 -2.75
C ASP A 633 0.90 15.87 -2.41
N ALA A 634 0.43 14.95 -3.24
CA ALA A 634 0.50 13.51 -2.96
C ALA A 634 1.91 12.93 -3.17
N ASN A 635 2.82 13.13 -2.23
CA ASN A 635 4.20 12.68 -2.36
C ASN A 635 4.39 11.15 -2.38
N TRP A 636 3.69 10.40 -1.53
CA TRP A 636 3.88 8.95 -1.38
C TRP A 636 2.57 8.25 -0.99
N LEU A 637 2.05 7.39 -1.86
CA LEU A 637 0.82 6.61 -1.61
C LEU A 637 1.08 5.25 -0.95
N ASP A 638 2.34 4.90 -0.73
CA ASP A 638 2.75 3.55 -0.36
C ASP A 638 2.94 3.34 1.14
N THR A 639 2.75 4.39 1.94
CA THR A 639 3.09 4.41 3.38
C THR A 639 2.28 3.42 4.22
N HIS A 640 1.27 2.77 3.62
CA HIS A 640 0.44 1.73 4.23
C HIS A 640 0.79 0.30 3.78
N SER A 641 1.72 0.13 2.85
CA SER A 641 2.08 -1.19 2.29
C SER A 641 3.26 -1.82 3.04
N HIS A 642 3.07 -3.06 3.51
CA HIS A 642 4.15 -3.86 4.10
C HIS A 642 5.28 -4.15 3.10
N ALA A 643 4.93 -4.52 1.86
CA ALA A 643 5.91 -4.75 0.79
C ALA A 643 6.76 -3.50 0.48
N SER A 644 6.16 -2.30 0.53
CA SER A 644 6.93 -1.04 0.43
C SER A 644 7.92 -0.87 1.59
N ALA A 645 7.54 -1.28 2.81
CA ALA A 645 8.39 -1.17 3.98
C ALA A 645 9.70 -1.96 3.77
N VAL A 646 9.60 -3.23 3.40
CA VAL A 646 10.78 -4.11 3.22
C VAL A 646 11.71 -3.65 2.09
N GLN A 647 11.16 -2.99 1.07
CA GLN A 647 11.96 -2.41 -0.04
C GLN A 647 12.66 -1.09 0.34
N THR A 648 12.04 -0.29 1.22
CA THR A 648 12.53 1.07 1.52
C THR A 648 13.44 1.11 2.75
N CYS A 649 13.18 0.27 3.75
CA CYS A 649 13.92 0.26 5.03
C CYS A 649 15.44 0.07 4.85
N PRO A 650 15.95 -0.88 4.02
CA PRO A 650 17.39 -1.04 3.80
C PRO A 650 18.10 0.27 3.43
N ASN A 651 17.50 1.04 2.52
CA ASN A 651 18.06 2.30 2.04
C ASN A 651 18.09 3.39 3.13
N ILE A 652 17.05 3.45 3.97
CA ILE A 652 16.97 4.39 5.10
C ILE A 652 18.02 4.04 6.15
N ILE A 653 18.15 2.76 6.48
CA ILE A 653 19.16 2.28 7.43
C ILE A 653 20.57 2.57 6.92
N LYS A 654 20.87 2.28 5.65
CA LYS A 654 22.17 2.59 5.06
C LYS A 654 22.46 4.10 5.08
N TYR A 655 21.45 4.93 4.85
CA TYR A 655 21.57 6.38 4.98
C TYR A 655 21.91 6.79 6.43
N ILE A 656 21.23 6.23 7.43
CA ILE A 656 21.51 6.46 8.85
C ILE A 656 22.93 6.01 9.23
N PHE A 657 23.37 4.85 8.78
CA PHE A 657 24.71 4.33 9.08
C PHE A 657 25.80 5.22 8.45
N THR A 658 25.55 5.70 7.23
CA THR A 658 26.44 6.65 6.55
C THR A 658 26.50 7.97 7.32
N LYS A 659 25.35 8.47 7.83
CA LYS A 659 25.32 9.67 8.67
C LYS A 659 26.07 9.48 9.98
N ALA A 660 25.88 8.35 10.65
CA ALA A 660 26.59 8.01 11.88
C ALA A 660 28.10 7.97 11.65
N ALA A 661 28.55 7.31 10.58
CA ALA A 661 29.95 7.27 10.17
C ALA A 661 30.53 8.66 9.88
N LEU A 662 29.84 9.49 9.10
CA LEU A 662 30.30 10.85 8.79
C LEU A 662 30.36 11.72 10.06
N SER A 663 29.36 11.63 10.92
CA SER A 663 29.29 12.39 12.19
C SER A 663 30.41 11.97 13.14
N ALA A 664 30.67 10.66 13.26
CA ALA A 664 31.80 10.13 14.04
C ALA A 664 33.14 10.70 13.54
N ASN A 665 33.28 10.88 12.22
CA ASN A 665 34.46 11.47 11.58
C ASN A 665 34.49 13.01 11.58
N GLY A 666 33.54 13.67 12.26
CA GLY A 666 33.53 15.14 12.44
C GLY A 666 32.79 15.93 11.37
N CYS A 667 31.98 15.29 10.53
CA CYS A 667 31.08 16.00 9.61
C CYS A 667 29.93 16.65 10.40
N SER A 668 29.83 17.99 10.35
CA SER A 668 28.80 18.75 11.05
C SER A 668 27.40 18.61 10.45
N ASP A 669 27.30 18.42 9.13
CA ASP A 669 26.03 18.24 8.42
C ASP A 669 26.11 17.06 7.43
N ALA A 670 26.06 15.85 8.00
CA ALA A 670 26.15 14.62 7.25
C ALA A 670 25.01 14.46 6.21
N ALA A 671 23.82 15.00 6.48
CA ALA A 671 22.70 14.90 5.55
C ALA A 671 22.97 15.68 4.26
N THR A 672 23.44 16.93 4.39
CA THR A 672 23.80 17.77 3.25
C THR A 672 24.97 17.18 2.46
N GLU A 673 26.00 16.65 3.13
CA GLU A 673 27.15 16.03 2.46
C GLU A 673 26.77 14.80 1.63
N ILE A 674 25.95 13.89 2.19
CA ILE A 674 25.46 12.72 1.46
C ILE A 674 24.65 13.17 0.24
N HIS A 675 23.77 14.16 0.42
CA HIS A 675 22.94 14.65 -0.67
C HIS A 675 23.78 15.31 -1.77
N ALA A 676 24.78 16.11 -1.41
CA ALA A 676 25.71 16.73 -2.35
C ALA A 676 26.49 15.68 -3.16
N ARG A 677 26.95 14.60 -2.53
CA ARG A 677 27.60 13.48 -3.25
C ARG A 677 26.63 12.76 -4.18
N TYR A 678 25.41 12.50 -3.73
CA TYR A 678 24.39 11.89 -4.58
C TYR A 678 24.08 12.74 -5.81
N SER A 679 23.96 14.06 -5.67
CA SER A 679 23.71 14.96 -6.81
C SER A 679 24.81 14.88 -7.87
N LYS A 680 26.07 14.62 -7.47
CA LYS A 680 27.20 14.43 -8.40
C LYS A 680 27.12 13.11 -9.19
N THR A 681 26.33 12.12 -8.75
CA THR A 681 26.12 10.86 -9.47
C THR A 681 25.03 10.91 -10.54
N LEU A 682 24.27 12.02 -10.59
CA LEU A 682 23.18 12.20 -11.54
C LEU A 682 23.71 12.59 -12.92
N LEU A 683 23.02 12.15 -13.99
CA LEU A 683 23.32 12.54 -15.37
C LEU A 683 23.37 14.06 -15.52
N SER A 684 24.27 14.60 -16.34
CA SER A 684 24.26 16.03 -16.69
C SER A 684 23.02 16.42 -17.51
N ASP A 685 22.67 17.71 -17.59
CA ASP A 685 21.52 18.17 -18.40
C ASP A 685 21.63 17.70 -19.85
N CYS A 686 22.82 17.83 -20.45
CA CYS A 686 23.07 17.37 -21.82
C CYS A 686 22.82 15.85 -21.97
N GLN A 687 23.33 15.03 -21.06
CA GLN A 687 23.12 13.58 -21.08
C GLN A 687 21.65 13.21 -20.90
N TYR A 688 20.96 13.89 -19.98
CA TYR A 688 19.55 13.70 -19.72
C TYR A 688 18.69 14.02 -20.95
N TYR A 689 18.86 15.20 -21.56
CA TYR A 689 18.06 15.60 -22.73
C TYR A 689 18.39 14.75 -23.97
N LYS A 690 19.64 14.33 -24.15
CA LYS A 690 20.01 13.38 -25.20
C LYS A 690 19.29 12.04 -25.02
N ALA A 691 19.16 11.57 -23.79
CA ALA A 691 18.46 10.33 -23.47
C ALA A 691 16.93 10.50 -23.61
N ALA A 692 16.36 11.60 -23.10
CA ALA A 692 14.94 11.91 -23.23
C ALA A 692 14.50 12.02 -24.69
N ASN A 693 15.32 12.64 -25.55
CA ASN A 693 15.04 12.78 -26.98
C ASN A 693 14.86 11.45 -27.72
N LYS A 694 15.37 10.33 -27.19
CA LYS A 694 15.12 8.98 -27.74
C LYS A 694 13.67 8.52 -27.55
N LEU A 695 12.89 9.18 -26.70
CA LEU A 695 11.48 8.87 -26.44
C LEU A 695 10.52 9.62 -27.37
N ARG A 696 11.01 10.50 -28.25
CA ARG A 696 10.17 11.34 -29.12
C ARG A 696 9.29 10.52 -30.06
N ASP A 697 9.86 9.50 -30.70
CA ASP A 697 9.12 8.66 -31.64
C ASP A 697 8.11 7.78 -30.89
N ALA A 698 8.48 7.28 -29.71
CA ALA A 698 7.60 6.52 -28.84
C ALA A 698 6.45 7.37 -28.25
N HIS A 699 6.70 8.65 -28.00
CA HIS A 699 5.67 9.63 -27.61
C HIS A 699 4.64 9.83 -28.73
N ARG A 700 5.12 10.02 -29.96
CA ARG A 700 4.24 10.12 -31.13
C ARG A 700 3.44 8.83 -31.31
N GLU A 701 4.10 7.67 -31.26
CA GLU A 701 3.46 6.35 -31.35
C GLU A 701 2.33 6.19 -30.32
N PHE A 702 2.54 6.63 -29.08
CA PHE A 702 1.52 6.63 -28.04
C PHE A 702 0.27 7.42 -28.45
N HIS A 703 0.42 8.68 -28.86
CA HIS A 703 -0.74 9.52 -29.24
C HIS A 703 -1.43 9.02 -30.51
N GLU A 704 -0.69 8.52 -31.50
CA GLU A 704 -1.28 7.88 -32.67
C GLU A 704 -2.10 6.65 -32.30
N THR A 705 -1.62 5.86 -31.33
CA THR A 705 -2.33 4.68 -30.82
C THR A 705 -3.61 5.07 -30.09
N VAL A 706 -3.55 6.10 -29.25
CA VAL A 706 -4.75 6.66 -28.59
C VAL A 706 -5.78 7.15 -29.61
N ALA A 707 -5.34 7.88 -30.64
CA ALA A 707 -6.21 8.37 -31.71
C ALA A 707 -6.84 7.21 -32.48
N TYR A 708 -6.09 6.15 -32.74
CA TYR A 708 -6.56 4.96 -33.44
C TYR A 708 -7.55 4.13 -32.61
N CYS A 709 -7.29 3.91 -31.32
CA CYS A 709 -8.25 3.21 -30.46
C CYS A 709 -9.61 3.92 -30.42
N ARG A 710 -9.62 5.27 -30.41
CA ARG A 710 -10.86 6.04 -30.53
C ARG A 710 -11.53 5.85 -31.89
N PHE A 711 -10.75 5.79 -32.97
CA PHE A 711 -11.28 5.46 -34.28
C PHE A 711 -11.92 4.07 -34.31
N CYS A 712 -11.28 3.04 -33.75
CA CYS A 712 -11.84 1.68 -33.70
C CYS A 712 -13.20 1.65 -33.01
N VAL A 713 -13.33 2.40 -31.90
CA VAL A 713 -14.59 2.57 -31.17
C VAL A 713 -15.64 3.29 -32.03
N ASP A 714 -15.28 4.47 -32.56
CA ASP A 714 -16.17 5.30 -33.39
C ASP A 714 -16.63 4.52 -34.65
N PHE A 715 -15.76 3.68 -35.23
CA PHE A 715 -16.03 2.85 -36.40
C PHE A 715 -16.89 1.62 -36.07
N ALA A 716 -16.74 1.03 -34.89
CA ALA A 716 -17.45 -0.18 -34.52
C ALA A 716 -18.94 0.07 -34.24
N GLU A 717 -19.30 1.24 -33.69
CA GLU A 717 -20.69 1.58 -33.33
C GLU A 717 -21.36 0.51 -32.45
N GLY A 718 -20.57 -0.15 -31.58
CA GLY A 718 -21.02 -1.24 -30.71
C GLY A 718 -20.89 -2.66 -31.30
N ASP A 719 -20.48 -2.81 -32.56
CA ASP A 719 -20.26 -4.12 -33.19
C ASP A 719 -18.86 -4.68 -32.87
N ALA A 720 -18.82 -5.79 -32.14
CA ALA A 720 -17.58 -6.45 -31.71
C ALA A 720 -16.74 -7.01 -32.87
N SER A 721 -17.38 -7.46 -33.97
CA SER A 721 -16.67 -7.99 -35.14
C SER A 721 -16.02 -6.86 -35.93
N ARG A 722 -16.72 -5.73 -36.11
CA ARG A 722 -16.16 -4.52 -36.72
C ARG A 722 -15.03 -3.94 -35.87
N PHE A 723 -15.22 -3.90 -34.55
CA PHE A 723 -14.18 -3.47 -33.62
C PHE A 723 -12.94 -4.36 -33.74
N ALA A 724 -13.11 -5.69 -33.75
CA ALA A 724 -12.00 -6.63 -33.87
C ALA A 724 -11.23 -6.44 -35.19
N ALA A 725 -11.95 -6.32 -36.31
CA ALA A 725 -11.35 -6.11 -37.62
C ALA A 725 -10.52 -4.82 -37.70
N ALA A 726 -11.01 -3.73 -37.11
CA ALA A 726 -10.27 -2.47 -37.03
C ALA A 726 -9.08 -2.57 -36.07
N PHE A 727 -9.29 -3.06 -34.84
CA PHE A 727 -8.25 -3.12 -33.82
C PHE A 727 -7.09 -4.03 -34.22
N ASP A 728 -7.32 -5.10 -34.99
CA ASP A 728 -6.25 -5.98 -35.45
C ASP A 728 -5.21 -5.28 -36.36
N GLN A 729 -5.53 -4.09 -36.88
CA GLN A 729 -4.62 -3.25 -37.65
C GLN A 729 -3.78 -2.28 -36.78
N ILE A 730 -3.90 -2.34 -35.45
CA ILE A 730 -3.25 -1.40 -34.51
C ILE A 730 -1.71 -1.41 -34.56
N LYS A 731 -1.10 -2.51 -35.01
CA LYS A 731 0.32 -2.80 -34.85
C LYS A 731 1.27 -1.80 -35.50
N SER A 732 0.86 -1.17 -36.60
CA SER A 732 1.76 -0.25 -37.33
C SER A 732 1.02 0.99 -37.85
N PRO A 733 1.68 2.16 -37.89
CA PRO A 733 1.10 3.36 -38.51
C PRO A 733 0.60 3.12 -39.94
N VAL A 734 1.31 2.30 -40.73
CA VAL A 734 0.93 1.98 -42.11
C VAL A 734 -0.39 1.20 -42.16
N SER A 735 -0.52 0.14 -41.36
CA SER A 735 -1.75 -0.66 -41.28
C SER A 735 -2.94 0.18 -40.82
N ARG A 736 -2.73 1.03 -39.79
CA ARG A 736 -3.76 1.95 -39.27
C ARG A 736 -4.26 2.90 -40.35
N ASN A 737 -3.34 3.59 -41.02
CA ASN A 737 -3.68 4.59 -42.03
C ASN A 737 -4.33 3.95 -43.27
N MET A 738 -3.87 2.78 -43.69
CA MET A 738 -4.49 2.03 -44.78
C MET A 738 -5.94 1.65 -44.45
N PHE A 739 -6.19 1.09 -43.27
CA PHE A 739 -7.53 0.73 -42.84
C PHE A 739 -8.45 1.96 -42.74
N VAL A 740 -7.97 3.06 -42.15
CA VAL A 740 -8.74 4.31 -42.06
C VAL A 740 -9.03 4.89 -43.44
N GLY A 741 -8.08 4.84 -44.37
CA GLY A 741 -8.28 5.31 -45.74
C GLY A 741 -9.35 4.52 -46.50
N LEU A 742 -9.42 3.21 -46.26
CA LEU A 742 -10.37 2.31 -46.93
C LEU A 742 -11.77 2.34 -46.28
N HIS A 743 -11.86 2.51 -44.96
CA HIS A 743 -13.09 2.28 -44.21
C HIS A 743 -13.57 3.46 -43.36
N GLY A 744 -12.80 4.56 -43.30
CA GLY A 744 -12.95 5.53 -42.22
C GLY A 744 -14.08 6.55 -42.37
N GLY A 745 -14.46 6.95 -43.59
CA GLY A 745 -15.51 7.98 -43.77
C GLY A 745 -15.36 9.18 -42.81
N SER A 746 -16.43 9.50 -42.07
CA SER A 746 -16.46 10.61 -41.10
C SER A 746 -15.60 10.37 -39.83
N CYS A 747 -15.50 9.13 -39.34
CA CYS A 747 -14.64 8.81 -38.19
C CYS A 747 -13.15 8.82 -38.58
N GLY A 748 -12.84 8.51 -39.85
CA GLY A 748 -11.51 8.69 -40.44
C GLY A 748 -11.06 10.14 -40.48
N ALA A 749 -11.95 11.08 -40.80
CA ALA A 749 -11.65 12.51 -40.71
C ALA A 749 -11.32 12.94 -39.27
N LYS A 750 -12.03 12.43 -38.25
CA LYS A 750 -11.71 12.67 -36.83
C LYS A 750 -10.34 12.09 -36.45
N TYR A 751 -9.99 10.91 -36.96
CA TYR A 751 -8.67 10.31 -36.75
C TYR A 751 -7.56 11.19 -37.33
N VAL A 752 -7.68 11.63 -38.59
CA VAL A 752 -6.70 12.52 -39.24
C VAL A 752 -6.57 13.84 -38.50
N ALA A 753 -7.68 14.43 -38.05
CA ALA A 753 -7.66 15.64 -37.23
C ALA A 753 -6.92 15.44 -35.90
N ARG A 754 -7.11 14.30 -35.23
CA ARG A 754 -6.38 13.93 -33.99
C ARG A 754 -4.89 13.74 -34.26
N LEU A 755 -4.50 13.16 -35.39
CA LEU A 755 -3.09 13.05 -35.79
C LEU A 755 -2.42 14.42 -35.99
N GLY A 756 -3.14 15.38 -36.59
CA GLY A 756 -2.67 16.75 -36.74
C GLY A 756 -2.54 17.52 -35.42
N GLY A 757 -3.26 17.08 -34.38
CA GLY A 757 -3.26 17.67 -33.03
C GLY A 757 -2.34 16.98 -32.03
N ILE A 758 -1.44 16.09 -32.46
CA ILE A 758 -0.49 15.43 -31.55
C ILE A 758 0.43 16.50 -30.94
N PRO A 759 0.52 16.58 -29.60
CA PRO A 759 1.37 17.58 -28.95
C PRO A 759 2.85 17.33 -29.28
N VAL A 760 3.65 18.40 -29.30
CA VAL A 760 5.12 18.26 -29.42
C VAL A 760 5.65 17.62 -28.14
N PHE A 761 6.49 16.58 -28.28
CA PHE A 761 7.15 15.97 -27.13
C PHE A 761 8.03 16.99 -26.40
N LYS A 762 7.63 17.34 -25.18
CA LYS A 762 8.38 18.21 -24.27
C LYS A 762 8.74 17.38 -23.04
N PRO A 763 9.91 16.71 -23.02
CA PRO A 763 10.28 15.92 -21.87
C PRO A 763 10.44 16.84 -20.65
N LYS A 764 10.00 16.34 -19.49
CA LYS A 764 10.22 16.97 -18.17
C LYS A 764 11.63 17.50 -18.00
N ARG A 765 11.81 18.60 -17.27
CA ARG A 765 13.14 19.12 -16.98
C ARG A 765 13.96 18.07 -16.22
N ARG A 766 15.29 18.07 -16.41
CA ARG A 766 16.18 17.18 -15.64
C ARG A 766 15.92 17.38 -14.15
N GLN A 767 15.84 18.64 -13.75
CA GLN A 767 15.59 19.03 -12.37
C GLN A 767 14.24 18.52 -11.90
N GLU A 768 13.10 18.73 -12.58
CA GLU A 768 11.78 18.13 -12.23
C GLU A 768 11.78 16.60 -12.17
N SER A 769 12.50 15.96 -13.09
CA SER A 769 12.70 14.52 -13.07
C SER A 769 13.46 14.13 -11.80
N ILE A 770 14.53 14.83 -11.45
CA ILE A 770 15.26 14.68 -10.18
C ILE A 770 14.40 15.11 -8.97
N ASP A 771 13.51 16.09 -9.12
CA ASP A 771 12.78 16.89 -8.12
C ASP A 771 11.37 16.38 -7.83
N ILE A 772 11.07 15.19 -8.33
CA ILE A 772 10.30 14.24 -7.51
C ILE A 772 11.03 13.98 -6.16
N LEU A 773 12.24 14.52 -5.97
CA LEU A 773 13.09 14.43 -4.79
C LEU A 773 13.63 15.80 -4.25
N LYS A 774 13.10 16.96 -4.67
CA LYS A 774 13.26 18.29 -4.03
C LYS A 774 12.12 19.23 -4.47
N PRO A 775 11.54 20.08 -3.61
CA PRO A 775 10.68 21.19 -4.00
C PRO A 775 11.50 22.47 -4.26
N GLU A 776 11.26 23.08 -5.41
CA GLU A 776 11.97 24.25 -5.98
C GLU A 776 11.99 25.50 -5.09
N ALA A 777 13.05 26.29 -5.29
CA ALA A 777 13.49 27.48 -4.54
C ALA A 777 12.52 28.67 -4.59
#